data_AF-A0A8H7TLC5-F1
#
_entry.id   AF-A0A8H7TLC5-F1
#
_cell.length_a   1.000
_cell.length_b   1.000
_cell.length_c   1.000
_cell.angle_alpha   90.00
_cell.angle_beta   90.00
_cell.angle_gamma   90.00
#
_symmetry.space_group_name_H-M   'P 1'
#
loop_
_entity.id
_entity.type
_entity.pdbx_description
1 polymer ?
#
loop_
_entity_poly.entity_id
_entity_poly.type
_entity_poly.pdbx_seq_one_letter_code
_entity_poly.pdbx_strand_id
1 'polypeptide(L)'
;MHVDKPYFSVQFHPESTPGPRDTEFLFDVFINTISQCAENPALLQKPISFPGGTIEENERLHPRVSVKKVLVLGSGGLSIGQAGEFDYSGSQAIKALKEEGIYTVLINPNIATIQTSKGLADKVYFLPVNAEFVRKVIKYERPDAIYVTFGGQTALQVGIQLKDEFEELGVKVLGTPIDTIITTEDRELFARSMETIGEKCAKSASANNITEAMECVKDIGFPVIVRAAYALGGLGSGFANNNDELRDLCNKAFAASPQVLIERSMKGWKEIEYEVVRDAQDNCITVCNMENFDPLGIHTGDSIVVAPSQTLSDEDYNMLRTTAVNVIRHLGVVGECNIQYALNPFSREYCIIEVNARLSRSSALASKATGYPLAFIAAKLGLNINIPLKEIKNAVTKQTCACFEPSMDYVVIKLPRWDLKKFTRVSTQLGSSMKSVGEVMSIGRNFEEAIQKAIRSIDFHNMGFGATPALMKLDDELQTPSDQRLFAIANAMHEGYSVDKIWEMTKIDKWFLRKLKGLSDFAKDMSNYSTTDITGSPNLLLQAKRLGFSDRQLANFWSSNEIAVRRLRQEAGIHPFVKQIDTVAAEFPAYTNYLYLTYNASEHDLDFDDHGVVVLGSGVYRIGSSVEFDWCSVRAIRTLRELGYKTVMINSNPETVSTDTDEADRLYFETVDLETSLDIYDLEGARGILGAMSGQLPNNIALPLHRAGAKVLGTSPEMIDSAENRYKFSRMLDRIEVDQPTWKELTSFEEAKSFCQKVTYPVLVRPSYVLSGAAMNTVYSEKDLESYLNQAAEVSRDHPVVITKYIENAKEIEMDAVAKDGEVIGHFISEHVENAGVHSGDATLILPPQDLERTTIKRIEEATRKIGAALNVTGPYNIQFIAKDNDVRVIECNVRASRSFPFVSKVMGVDLIELATKAIMNEPFKAYPPSDLPANCVGVKVPQFSFSRLSGADPVLGVEMASTGEVASFGVDKYEAYLKALLSTGFKIPKANILLSIGSYKDKREMLPQSRSSRRLDTSCSLPLVPPISCRSTASRSSIWKSLEATRTANPSSPSPSTCQRTPLTCTSTCHRTTSTVVLPAT
;
A
#
# COMPACT_ATOMS: atom_id res chain seq x y z
N MET A 1 -11.85 -30.00 40.59
CA MET A 1 -12.65 -31.22 40.31
C MET A 1 -12.52 -32.16 41.49
N HIS A 2 -13.58 -32.86 41.85
CA HIS A 2 -13.50 -33.91 42.88
C HIS A 2 -12.99 -35.22 42.26
N VAL A 3 -12.05 -35.88 42.92
CA VAL A 3 -11.36 -37.08 42.39
C VAL A 3 -12.26 -38.31 42.27
N ASP A 4 -13.22 -38.46 43.19
CA ASP A 4 -14.09 -39.65 43.24
C ASP A 4 -15.58 -39.36 43.04
N LYS A 5 -15.98 -38.10 42.82
CA LYS A 5 -17.40 -37.71 42.80
C LYS A 5 -17.66 -36.77 41.63
N PRO A 6 -18.91 -36.69 41.14
CA PRO A 6 -19.26 -35.83 40.02
C PRO A 6 -19.45 -34.37 40.46
N TYR A 7 -18.48 -33.83 41.21
CA TYR A 7 -18.49 -32.44 41.66
C TYR A 7 -17.41 -31.66 40.93
N PHE A 8 -17.81 -30.55 40.33
CA PHE A 8 -16.90 -29.58 39.74
C PHE A 8 -17.42 -28.17 40.03
N SER A 9 -16.51 -27.20 39.96
CA SER A 9 -16.80 -25.79 40.07
C SER A 9 -15.83 -25.03 39.17
N VAL A 10 -16.26 -23.88 38.68
CA VAL A 10 -15.44 -22.95 37.90
C VAL A 10 -15.45 -21.58 38.56
N GLN A 11 -14.36 -20.82 38.41
CA GLN A 11 -14.23 -19.48 38.98
C GLN A 11 -14.78 -18.39 38.03
N PHE A 12 -14.87 -18.71 36.75
CA PHE A 12 -15.39 -17.85 35.68
C PHE A 12 -16.87 -18.13 35.43
N HIS A 13 -17.49 -17.28 34.60
CA HIS A 13 -18.91 -17.29 34.28
C HIS A 13 -19.17 -17.93 32.90
N PRO A 14 -19.51 -19.24 32.83
CA PRO A 14 -19.77 -19.90 31.54
C PRO A 14 -21.02 -19.35 30.83
N GLU A 15 -21.92 -18.67 31.54
CA GLU A 15 -23.04 -17.92 30.97
C GLU A 15 -22.62 -16.65 30.21
N SER A 16 -21.36 -16.21 30.39
CA SER A 16 -20.70 -15.10 29.70
C SER A 16 -21.39 -13.74 29.88
N THR A 17 -22.37 -13.40 29.04
CA THR A 17 -23.30 -12.24 29.08
C THR A 17 -22.91 -11.06 30.03
N PRO A 18 -21.86 -10.27 29.72
CA PRO A 18 -21.12 -10.25 28.46
C PRO A 18 -19.89 -11.18 28.42
N GLY A 19 -19.56 -11.67 27.23
CA GLY A 19 -18.31 -12.41 27.00
C GLY A 19 -18.42 -13.60 26.05
N PRO A 20 -17.29 -14.31 25.83
CA PRO A 20 -17.19 -15.40 24.87
C PRO A 20 -17.90 -16.67 25.34
N ARG A 21 -18.74 -17.25 24.48
CA ARG A 21 -19.55 -18.46 24.77
C ARG A 21 -18.77 -19.78 24.71
N ASP A 22 -17.45 -19.74 24.83
CA ASP A 22 -16.56 -20.87 24.58
C ASP A 22 -16.66 -21.99 25.64
N THR A 23 -17.28 -21.70 26.78
CA THR A 23 -17.40 -22.63 27.92
C THR A 23 -18.85 -23.04 28.23
N GLU A 24 -19.80 -22.77 27.33
CA GLU A 24 -21.21 -23.15 27.48
C GLU A 24 -21.41 -24.67 27.58
N PHE A 25 -20.51 -25.47 26.99
CA PHE A 25 -20.51 -26.94 27.10
C PHE A 25 -20.47 -27.46 28.55
N LEU A 26 -20.04 -26.65 29.52
CA LEU A 26 -20.06 -27.00 30.94
C LEU A 26 -21.49 -27.25 31.45
N PHE A 27 -22.50 -26.55 30.89
CA PHE A 27 -23.91 -26.81 31.19
C PHE A 27 -24.35 -28.18 30.66
N ASP A 28 -23.94 -28.53 29.43
CA ASP A 28 -24.22 -29.85 28.86
C ASP A 28 -23.58 -30.96 29.70
N VAL A 29 -22.32 -30.78 30.13
CA VAL A 29 -21.64 -31.73 31.02
C VAL A 29 -22.42 -31.90 32.33
N PHE A 30 -22.89 -30.80 32.92
CA PHE A 30 -23.69 -30.84 34.15
C PHE A 30 -25.01 -31.59 33.97
N ILE A 31 -25.79 -31.24 32.93
CA ILE A 31 -27.10 -31.86 32.64
C ILE A 31 -26.95 -33.34 32.29
N ASN A 32 -25.96 -33.68 31.47
CA ASN A 32 -25.66 -35.07 31.11
C ASN A 32 -25.25 -35.88 32.35
N THR A 33 -24.43 -35.31 33.23
CA THR A 33 -24.02 -35.96 34.48
C THR A 33 -25.22 -36.23 35.40
N ILE A 34 -26.14 -35.27 35.55
CA ILE A 34 -27.37 -35.46 36.32
C ILE A 34 -28.20 -36.61 35.73
N SER A 35 -28.39 -36.58 34.41
CA SER A 35 -29.21 -37.57 33.69
C SER A 35 -28.63 -38.98 33.85
N GLN A 36 -27.31 -39.12 33.66
CA GLN A 36 -26.61 -40.39 33.85
C GLN A 36 -26.62 -40.89 35.30
N CYS A 37 -26.46 -40.00 36.29
CA CYS A 37 -26.54 -40.37 37.70
C CYS A 37 -27.96 -40.78 38.11
N ALA A 38 -28.99 -40.19 37.50
CA ALA A 38 -30.38 -40.56 37.72
C ALA A 38 -30.69 -41.96 37.18
N GLU A 39 -30.11 -42.33 36.03
CA GLU A 39 -30.22 -43.68 35.46
C GLU A 39 -29.37 -44.72 36.22
N ASN A 40 -28.17 -44.34 36.65
CA ASN A 40 -27.23 -45.20 37.36
C ASN A 40 -26.60 -44.50 38.58
N PRO A 41 -27.15 -44.70 39.79
CA PRO A 41 -26.65 -44.09 41.02
C PRO A 41 -25.19 -44.42 41.36
N ALA A 42 -24.61 -45.49 40.80
CA ALA A 42 -23.19 -45.81 41.00
C ALA A 42 -22.25 -44.74 40.43
N LEU A 43 -22.71 -43.93 39.47
CA LEU A 43 -21.94 -42.83 38.90
C LEU A 43 -21.77 -41.64 39.86
N LEU A 44 -22.52 -41.59 40.97
CA LEU A 44 -22.29 -40.62 42.06
C LEU A 44 -20.94 -40.81 42.78
N GLN A 45 -20.30 -41.96 42.58
CA GLN A 45 -18.96 -42.29 43.09
C GLN A 45 -17.93 -42.38 41.94
N LYS A 46 -18.16 -41.66 40.84
CA LYS A 46 -17.19 -41.51 39.75
C LYS A 46 -16.90 -40.04 39.47
N PRO A 47 -15.66 -39.70 39.07
CA PRO A 47 -15.34 -38.37 38.60
C PRO A 47 -16.00 -38.05 37.26
N ILE A 48 -16.20 -36.75 36.99
CA ILE A 48 -16.63 -36.25 35.69
C ILE A 48 -15.46 -36.27 34.70
N SER A 49 -15.74 -36.67 33.47
CA SER A 49 -14.84 -36.50 32.33
C SER A 49 -15.32 -35.31 31.49
N PHE A 50 -14.40 -34.45 31.10
CA PHE A 50 -14.66 -33.33 30.19
C PHE A 50 -14.32 -33.73 28.73
N PRO A 51 -14.93 -33.08 27.74
CA PRO A 51 -14.51 -33.21 26.35
C PRO A 51 -13.08 -32.69 26.14
N GLY A 52 -12.36 -33.21 25.14
CA GLY A 52 -11.02 -32.74 24.75
C GLY A 52 -9.84 -33.62 25.17
N GLY A 53 -10.07 -34.75 25.85
CA GLY A 53 -9.01 -35.71 26.19
C GLY A 53 -8.00 -35.20 27.24
N THR A 54 -6.97 -36.01 27.51
CA THR A 54 -5.86 -35.67 28.40
C THR A 54 -4.78 -34.84 27.67
N ILE A 55 -3.90 -34.17 28.43
CA ILE A 55 -2.79 -33.40 27.86
C ILE A 55 -1.89 -34.33 27.04
N GLU A 56 -1.59 -35.52 27.57
CA GLU A 56 -0.73 -36.51 26.91
C GLU A 56 -1.34 -37.05 25.62
N GLU A 57 -2.66 -37.18 25.54
CA GLU A 57 -3.36 -37.57 24.32
C GLU A 57 -3.28 -36.48 23.26
N ASN A 58 -3.53 -35.22 23.64
CA ASN A 58 -3.44 -34.08 22.72
C ASN A 58 -2.01 -33.88 22.18
N GLU A 59 -1.00 -34.03 23.02
CA GLU A 59 0.41 -33.95 22.59
C GLU A 59 0.79 -35.07 21.61
N ARG A 60 0.25 -36.28 21.79
CA ARG A 60 0.51 -37.42 20.88
C ARG A 60 -0.16 -37.25 19.52
N LEU A 61 -1.31 -36.58 19.46
CA LEU A 61 -2.03 -36.32 18.22
C LEU A 61 -1.29 -35.30 17.32
N HIS A 62 -0.41 -34.47 17.90
CA HIS A 62 0.28 -33.38 17.20
C HIS A 62 1.81 -33.34 17.46
N PRO A 63 2.60 -34.35 17.01
CA PRO A 63 4.04 -34.50 17.32
C PRO A 63 4.99 -33.58 16.51
N ARG A 64 6.22 -33.35 17.03
CA ARG A 64 7.20 -32.39 16.46
C ARG A 64 7.67 -32.71 15.04
N VAL A 65 7.20 -31.96 14.03
CA VAL A 65 7.90 -31.74 12.77
C VAL A 65 9.27 -31.10 13.06
N SER A 66 10.30 -31.93 12.98
CA SER A 66 11.68 -31.46 13.02
C SER A 66 12.05 -30.92 11.64
N VAL A 67 12.04 -29.59 11.52
CA VAL A 67 12.55 -28.87 10.33
C VAL A 67 13.82 -28.12 10.70
N LYS A 68 14.80 -28.14 9.81
CA LYS A 68 16.09 -27.43 9.97
C LYS A 68 16.25 -26.32 8.96
N LYS A 69 15.64 -26.47 7.77
CA LYS A 69 15.67 -25.48 6.69
C LYS A 69 14.26 -25.20 6.17
N VAL A 70 13.85 -23.94 6.20
CA VAL A 70 12.54 -23.49 5.73
C VAL A 70 12.70 -22.47 4.59
N LEU A 71 11.92 -22.66 3.53
CA LEU A 71 11.76 -21.72 2.42
C LEU A 71 10.55 -20.80 2.69
N VAL A 72 10.75 -19.49 2.64
CA VAL A 72 9.70 -18.48 2.75
C VAL A 72 9.53 -17.80 1.40
N LEU A 73 8.28 -17.67 0.94
CA LEU A 73 7.96 -16.95 -0.30
C LEU A 73 7.45 -15.55 0.02
N GLY A 74 8.10 -14.53 -0.56
CA GLY A 74 7.64 -13.14 -0.50
C GLY A 74 6.56 -12.84 -1.54
N SER A 75 6.05 -11.60 -1.53
CA SER A 75 4.95 -11.15 -2.39
C SER A 75 5.37 -10.71 -3.80
N GLY A 76 6.65 -10.42 -4.01
CA GLY A 76 7.12 -9.76 -5.24
C GLY A 76 7.06 -8.24 -5.16
N GLY A 77 7.09 -7.58 -6.33
CA GLY A 77 7.00 -6.12 -6.42
C GLY A 77 5.64 -5.60 -5.93
N LEU A 78 5.64 -4.44 -5.26
CA LEU A 78 4.41 -3.89 -4.69
C LEU A 78 3.41 -3.47 -5.78
N SER A 79 2.14 -3.79 -5.55
CA SER A 79 1.04 -3.48 -6.46
C SER A 79 -0.23 -3.14 -5.69
N ILE A 80 -1.19 -2.48 -6.33
CA ILE A 80 -2.48 -2.18 -5.71
C ILE A 80 -3.14 -3.50 -5.27
N GLY A 81 -3.39 -3.62 -3.96
CA GLY A 81 -3.92 -4.85 -3.33
C GLY A 81 -2.88 -5.74 -2.66
N GLN A 82 -1.59 -5.60 -2.98
CA GLN A 82 -0.49 -6.32 -2.33
C GLN A 82 0.71 -5.38 -2.14
N ALA A 83 0.79 -4.76 -0.96
CA ALA A 83 1.75 -3.70 -0.66
C ALA A 83 2.74 -4.13 0.44
N GLY A 84 3.09 -3.22 1.36
CA GLY A 84 4.15 -3.43 2.34
C GLY A 84 3.82 -4.44 3.44
N GLU A 85 2.53 -4.78 3.60
CA GLU A 85 2.05 -5.69 4.65
C GLU A 85 2.77 -7.06 4.63
N PHE A 86 3.22 -7.50 3.45
CA PHE A 86 3.95 -8.75 3.27
C PHE A 86 5.47 -8.62 3.46
N ASP A 87 6.03 -7.41 3.42
CA ASP A 87 7.39 -7.16 3.91
C ASP A 87 7.43 -7.23 5.44
N TYR A 88 6.47 -6.58 6.10
CA TYR A 88 6.27 -6.71 7.55
C TYR A 88 6.03 -8.17 7.96
N SER A 89 5.03 -8.83 7.37
CA SER A 89 4.66 -10.20 7.74
C SER A 89 5.78 -11.20 7.44
N GLY A 90 6.45 -11.09 6.29
CA GLY A 90 7.58 -11.94 5.92
C GLY A 90 8.79 -11.74 6.85
N SER A 91 9.08 -10.50 7.24
CA SER A 91 10.15 -10.19 8.20
C SER A 91 9.88 -10.80 9.58
N GLN A 92 8.64 -10.69 10.07
CA GLN A 92 8.22 -11.29 11.34
C GLN A 92 8.27 -12.82 11.31
N ALA A 93 7.87 -13.45 10.19
CA ALA A 93 7.98 -14.90 10.02
C ALA A 93 9.45 -15.38 10.06
N ILE A 94 10.35 -14.68 9.38
CA ILE A 94 11.78 -15.00 9.40
C ILE A 94 12.36 -14.84 10.81
N LYS A 95 11.97 -13.78 11.53
CA LYS A 95 12.38 -13.57 12.93
C LYS A 95 11.92 -14.72 13.83
N ALA A 96 10.65 -15.14 13.72
CA ALA A 96 10.10 -16.26 14.48
C ALA A 96 10.87 -17.56 14.24
N LEU A 97 11.22 -17.85 12.97
CA LEU A 97 11.99 -19.04 12.59
C LEU A 97 13.43 -19.01 13.11
N LYS A 98 14.07 -17.83 13.09
CA LYS A 98 15.42 -17.67 13.62
C LYS A 98 15.51 -17.89 15.11
N GLU A 99 14.51 -17.43 15.87
CA GLU A 99 14.44 -17.72 17.31
C GLU A 99 14.32 -19.23 17.62
N GLU A 100 13.72 -19.99 16.71
CA GLU A 100 13.66 -21.46 16.81
C GLU A 100 14.93 -22.16 16.26
N GLY A 101 15.94 -21.40 15.84
CA GLY A 101 17.19 -21.94 15.30
C GLY A 101 17.07 -22.59 13.92
N ILE A 102 16.05 -22.20 13.13
CA ILE A 102 15.79 -22.74 11.80
C ILE A 102 16.51 -21.91 10.74
N TYR A 103 17.18 -22.58 9.80
CA TYR A 103 17.82 -21.92 8.66
C TYR A 103 16.75 -21.44 7.66
N THR A 104 16.83 -20.18 7.29
CA THR A 104 15.80 -19.49 6.47
C THR A 104 16.31 -19.18 5.07
N VAL A 105 15.57 -19.63 4.06
CA VAL A 105 15.75 -19.23 2.66
C VAL A 105 14.56 -18.38 2.25
N LEU A 106 14.79 -17.20 1.69
CA LEU A 106 13.75 -16.32 1.18
C LEU A 106 13.84 -16.21 -0.35
N ILE A 107 12.71 -16.29 -1.04
CA ILE A 107 12.59 -15.86 -2.45
C ILE A 107 11.70 -14.62 -2.49
N ASN A 108 12.28 -13.47 -2.83
CA ASN A 108 11.53 -12.25 -3.11
C ASN A 108 12.35 -11.35 -4.05
N PRO A 109 11.84 -11.00 -5.25
CA PRO A 109 12.52 -10.12 -6.18
C PRO A 109 12.39 -8.64 -5.82
N ASN A 110 11.55 -8.26 -4.87
CA ASN A 110 11.43 -6.86 -4.45
C ASN A 110 12.66 -6.43 -3.61
N ILE A 111 13.57 -5.74 -4.28
CA ILE A 111 14.85 -5.28 -3.76
C ILE A 111 14.70 -4.17 -2.71
N ALA A 112 13.56 -3.51 -2.61
CA ALA A 112 13.36 -2.42 -1.66
C ALA A 112 12.97 -2.90 -0.25
N THR A 113 12.64 -4.18 -0.08
CA THR A 113 12.08 -4.72 1.17
C THR A 113 13.08 -4.91 2.30
N ILE A 114 12.66 -4.79 3.57
CA ILE A 114 13.49 -5.13 4.72
C ILE A 114 13.76 -6.64 4.78
N GLN A 115 12.79 -7.48 4.42
CA GLN A 115 12.95 -8.94 4.46
C GLN A 115 14.12 -9.47 3.62
N THR A 116 14.50 -8.75 2.56
CA THR A 116 15.62 -9.10 1.68
C THR A 116 16.96 -8.51 2.12
N SER A 117 17.02 -7.85 3.29
CA SER A 117 18.26 -7.27 3.83
C SER A 117 19.20 -8.33 4.37
N LYS A 118 20.51 -8.09 4.21
CA LYS A 118 21.57 -8.97 4.73
C LYS A 118 21.39 -9.14 6.25
N GLY A 119 21.45 -10.40 6.71
CA GLY A 119 21.33 -10.74 8.13
C GLY A 119 19.92 -11.07 8.60
N LEU A 120 18.85 -10.71 7.88
CA LEU A 120 17.48 -11.11 8.29
C LEU A 120 17.19 -12.56 7.93
N ALA A 121 17.22 -12.94 6.64
CA ALA A 121 17.25 -14.35 6.24
C ALA A 121 18.69 -14.86 6.13
N ASP A 122 18.91 -16.17 6.23
CA ASP A 122 20.24 -16.75 6.04
C ASP A 122 20.66 -16.76 4.57
N LYS A 123 19.68 -16.88 3.67
CA LYS A 123 19.89 -16.76 2.22
C LYS A 123 18.70 -16.13 1.51
N VAL A 124 18.98 -15.18 0.61
CA VAL A 124 17.97 -14.45 -0.15
C VAL A 124 18.16 -14.69 -1.65
N TYR A 125 17.05 -14.95 -2.35
CA TYR A 125 16.98 -15.10 -3.80
C TYR A 125 16.12 -14.00 -4.42
N PHE A 126 16.76 -13.11 -5.17
CA PHE A 126 16.08 -12.10 -6.01
C PHE A 126 15.68 -12.73 -7.35
N LEU A 127 14.66 -13.60 -7.30
CA LEU A 127 14.16 -14.36 -8.44
C LEU A 127 12.63 -14.22 -8.55
N PRO A 128 12.04 -14.47 -9.74
CA PRO A 128 10.60 -14.51 -9.89
C PRO A 128 9.93 -15.48 -8.91
N VAL A 129 8.89 -15.03 -8.21
CA VAL A 129 8.07 -15.89 -7.33
C VAL A 129 7.04 -16.63 -8.19
N ASN A 130 7.49 -17.67 -8.89
CA ASN A 130 6.61 -18.53 -9.68
C ASN A 130 7.03 -20.01 -9.55
N ALA A 131 6.15 -20.94 -9.93
CA ALA A 131 6.37 -22.37 -9.79
C ALA A 131 7.67 -22.86 -10.45
N GLU A 132 8.08 -22.28 -11.59
CA GLU A 132 9.31 -22.68 -12.29
C GLU A 132 10.57 -22.38 -11.45
N PHE A 133 10.71 -21.14 -11.00
CA PHE A 133 11.88 -20.70 -10.24
C PHE A 133 11.88 -21.27 -8.83
N VAL A 134 10.72 -21.33 -8.16
CA VAL A 134 10.60 -21.93 -6.83
C VAL A 134 10.98 -23.42 -6.87
N ARG A 135 10.53 -24.18 -7.87
CA ARG A 135 10.96 -25.57 -8.07
C ARG A 135 12.47 -25.71 -8.25
N LYS A 136 13.11 -24.80 -9.00
CA LYS A 136 14.58 -24.80 -9.17
C LYS A 136 15.29 -24.54 -7.84
N VAL A 137 14.81 -23.58 -7.06
CA VAL A 137 15.37 -23.28 -5.72
C VAL A 137 15.18 -24.45 -4.77
N ILE A 138 14.00 -25.09 -4.73
CA ILE A 138 13.74 -26.28 -3.92
C ILE A 138 14.73 -27.39 -4.25
N LYS A 139 14.94 -27.70 -5.54
CA LYS A 139 15.88 -28.74 -5.98
C LYS A 139 17.34 -28.43 -5.59
N TYR A 140 17.71 -27.15 -5.57
CA TYR A 140 19.05 -26.69 -5.23
C TYR A 140 19.29 -26.63 -3.72
N GLU A 141 18.41 -25.95 -2.98
CA GLU A 141 18.53 -25.71 -1.54
C GLU A 141 18.12 -26.89 -0.67
N ARG A 142 17.23 -27.76 -1.20
CA ARG A 142 16.62 -28.89 -0.49
C ARG A 142 16.07 -28.48 0.89
N PRO A 143 15.13 -27.51 0.96
CA PRO A 143 14.47 -27.17 2.22
C PRO A 143 13.62 -28.33 2.72
N ASP A 144 13.50 -28.47 4.04
CA ASP A 144 12.62 -29.49 4.65
C ASP A 144 11.14 -29.08 4.52
N ALA A 145 10.91 -27.76 4.45
CA ALA A 145 9.59 -27.17 4.52
C ALA A 145 9.48 -25.81 3.83
N ILE A 146 8.25 -25.37 3.54
CA ILE A 146 7.92 -24.12 2.86
C ILE A 146 6.74 -23.41 3.52
N TYR A 147 6.82 -22.08 3.62
CA TYR A 147 5.68 -21.20 3.91
C TYR A 147 5.19 -20.49 2.65
N VAL A 148 3.87 -20.56 2.42
CA VAL A 148 3.18 -19.90 1.31
C VAL A 148 2.17 -18.84 1.77
N THR A 149 1.96 -18.69 3.08
CA THR A 149 0.91 -17.85 3.69
C THR A 149 1.37 -16.43 4.07
N PHE A 150 2.63 -16.08 3.85
CA PHE A 150 3.21 -14.77 4.20
C PHE A 150 3.49 -13.85 3.00
N GLY A 151 3.30 -14.33 1.77
CA GLY A 151 3.59 -13.60 0.53
C GLY A 151 2.36 -13.22 -0.28
N GLY A 152 1.19 -13.12 0.35
CA GLY A 152 -0.08 -12.79 -0.31
C GLY A 152 -0.45 -13.78 -1.42
N GLN A 153 -1.20 -13.31 -2.41
CA GLN A 153 -1.70 -14.16 -3.49
C GLN A 153 -0.59 -14.77 -4.34
N THR A 154 0.51 -14.04 -4.52
CA THR A 154 1.67 -14.49 -5.30
C THR A 154 2.24 -15.80 -4.75
N ALA A 155 2.43 -15.87 -3.43
CA ALA A 155 2.95 -17.06 -2.76
C ALA A 155 1.92 -18.20 -2.72
N LEU A 156 0.64 -17.90 -2.44
CA LEU A 156 -0.43 -18.89 -2.44
C LEU A 156 -0.57 -19.58 -3.80
N GLN A 157 -0.52 -18.81 -4.90
CA GLN A 157 -0.64 -19.36 -6.24
C GLN A 157 0.49 -20.36 -6.56
N VAL A 158 1.71 -20.11 -6.07
CA VAL A 158 2.80 -21.08 -6.18
C VAL A 158 2.51 -22.34 -5.38
N GLY A 159 1.99 -22.19 -4.15
CA GLY A 159 1.57 -23.32 -3.32
C GLY A 159 0.51 -24.19 -4.01
N ILE A 160 -0.50 -23.58 -4.61
CA ILE A 160 -1.56 -24.28 -5.35
C ILE A 160 -0.98 -24.98 -6.60
N GLN A 161 -0.12 -24.31 -7.37
CA GLN A 161 0.47 -24.87 -8.59
C GLN A 161 1.43 -26.04 -8.34
N LEU A 162 2.09 -26.08 -7.18
CA LEU A 162 3.06 -27.12 -6.81
C LEU A 162 2.49 -28.16 -5.84
N LYS A 163 1.19 -28.10 -5.53
CA LYS A 163 0.52 -28.96 -4.53
C LYS A 163 0.91 -30.44 -4.67
N ASP A 164 0.77 -30.97 -5.88
CA ASP A 164 1.00 -32.40 -6.17
C ASP A 164 2.47 -32.76 -6.36
N GLU A 165 3.38 -31.76 -6.37
CA GLU A 165 4.83 -31.95 -6.54
C GLU A 165 5.59 -31.89 -5.21
N PHE A 166 5.02 -31.31 -4.14
CA PHE A 166 5.73 -31.08 -2.88
C PHE A 166 6.25 -32.38 -2.24
N GLU A 167 5.47 -33.46 -2.30
CA GLU A 167 5.87 -34.78 -1.77
C GLU A 167 7.07 -35.35 -2.55
N GLU A 168 7.03 -35.31 -3.89
CA GLU A 168 8.13 -35.75 -4.75
C GLU A 168 9.39 -34.89 -4.57
N LEU A 169 9.20 -33.61 -4.26
CA LEU A 169 10.29 -32.66 -3.97
C LEU A 169 10.83 -32.80 -2.53
N GLY A 170 10.16 -33.57 -1.66
CA GLY A 170 10.55 -33.78 -0.26
C GLY A 170 10.34 -32.58 0.64
N VAL A 171 9.39 -31.68 0.31
CA VAL A 171 9.14 -30.43 1.04
C VAL A 171 7.76 -30.46 1.69
N LYS A 172 7.67 -30.13 2.99
CA LYS A 172 6.39 -30.00 3.70
C LYS A 172 5.86 -28.57 3.67
N VAL A 173 4.55 -28.39 3.46
CA VAL A 173 3.91 -27.09 3.62
C VAL A 173 3.64 -26.84 5.10
N LEU A 174 4.04 -25.67 5.61
CA LEU A 174 3.83 -25.24 7.00
C LEU A 174 2.64 -24.28 7.11
N GLY A 175 1.98 -24.27 8.28
CA GLY A 175 0.76 -23.52 8.53
C GLY A 175 -0.47 -24.16 7.89
N THR A 176 -1.35 -23.31 7.37
CA THR A 176 -2.61 -23.74 6.75
C THR A 176 -2.39 -24.70 5.58
N PRO A 177 -3.08 -25.85 5.53
CA PRO A 177 -3.00 -26.79 4.42
C PRO A 177 -3.41 -26.17 3.07
N ILE A 178 -2.80 -26.63 1.97
CA ILE A 178 -3.13 -26.15 0.61
C ILE A 178 -4.59 -26.45 0.24
N ASP A 179 -5.16 -27.57 0.71
CA ASP A 179 -6.58 -27.89 0.48
C ASP A 179 -7.51 -26.88 1.14
N THR A 180 -7.19 -26.44 2.36
CA THR A 180 -7.92 -25.36 3.04
C THR A 180 -7.81 -24.06 2.26
N ILE A 181 -6.62 -23.70 1.79
CA ILE A 181 -6.40 -22.51 0.95
C ILE A 181 -7.26 -22.57 -0.32
N ILE A 182 -7.27 -23.70 -1.04
CA ILE A 182 -8.09 -23.88 -2.24
C ILE A 182 -9.57 -23.74 -1.91
N THR A 183 -10.02 -24.33 -0.79
CA THR A 183 -11.41 -24.26 -0.35
C THR A 183 -11.83 -22.83 -0.03
N THR A 184 -10.96 -22.01 0.55
CA THR A 184 -11.28 -20.61 0.88
C THR A 184 -11.18 -19.65 -0.31
N GLU A 185 -10.31 -19.93 -1.28
CA GLU A 185 -10.14 -19.11 -2.49
C GLU A 185 -11.21 -19.40 -3.55
N ASP A 186 -11.73 -20.63 -3.59
CA ASP A 186 -12.83 -21.01 -4.49
C ASP A 186 -14.19 -20.78 -3.82
N ARG A 187 -14.96 -19.83 -4.38
CA ARG A 187 -16.27 -19.43 -3.82
C ARG A 187 -17.28 -20.56 -3.75
N GLU A 188 -17.26 -21.50 -4.69
CA GLU A 188 -18.23 -22.61 -4.74
C GLU A 188 -17.87 -23.67 -3.69
N LEU A 189 -16.58 -24.00 -3.57
CA LEU A 189 -16.09 -24.90 -2.51
C LEU A 189 -16.34 -24.30 -1.13
N PHE A 190 -16.07 -23.01 -0.96
CA PHE A 190 -16.32 -22.29 0.28
C PHE A 190 -17.81 -22.33 0.66
N ALA A 191 -18.71 -21.97 -0.26
CA ALA A 191 -20.15 -21.96 0.00
C ALA A 191 -20.68 -23.36 0.39
N ARG A 192 -20.23 -24.42 -0.31
CA ARG A 192 -20.57 -25.81 0.02
C ARG A 192 -20.04 -26.21 1.40
N SER A 193 -18.80 -25.84 1.73
CA SER A 193 -18.21 -26.12 3.05
C SER A 193 -19.02 -25.45 4.16
N MET A 194 -19.39 -24.17 4.00
CA MET A 194 -20.20 -23.46 4.99
C MET A 194 -21.61 -24.05 5.15
N GLU A 195 -22.22 -24.54 4.06
CA GLU A 195 -23.52 -25.22 4.12
C GLU A 195 -23.48 -26.48 5.00
N THR A 196 -22.36 -27.22 5.04
CA THR A 196 -22.23 -28.44 5.86
C THR A 196 -22.30 -28.19 7.36
N ILE A 197 -21.94 -26.98 7.81
CA ILE A 197 -22.01 -26.54 9.21
C ILE A 197 -23.23 -25.65 9.49
N GLY A 198 -24.12 -25.48 8.49
CA GLY A 198 -25.31 -24.64 8.61
C GLY A 198 -25.04 -23.13 8.66
N GLU A 199 -23.83 -22.70 8.28
CA GLU A 199 -23.44 -21.30 8.27
C GLU A 199 -23.90 -20.58 7.00
N LYS A 200 -24.16 -19.28 7.13
CA LYS A 200 -24.82 -18.48 6.08
C LYS A 200 -23.79 -17.80 5.20
N CYS A 201 -23.62 -18.28 3.97
CA CYS A 201 -22.92 -17.55 2.91
C CYS A 201 -23.85 -16.67 2.08
N ALA A 202 -23.27 -15.67 1.42
CA ALA A 202 -23.98 -14.91 0.39
C ALA A 202 -24.51 -15.86 -0.70
N LYS A 203 -25.84 -15.87 -0.91
CA LYS A 203 -26.45 -16.66 -1.99
C LYS A 203 -25.89 -16.19 -3.33
N SER A 204 -25.23 -17.09 -4.03
CA SER A 204 -24.58 -16.84 -5.32
C SER A 204 -24.81 -17.99 -6.28
N ALA A 205 -24.79 -17.71 -7.59
CA ALA A 205 -24.85 -18.71 -8.64
C ALA A 205 -24.09 -18.22 -9.89
N SER A 206 -23.35 -19.11 -10.53
CA SER A 206 -22.65 -18.82 -11.79
C SER A 206 -23.58 -18.99 -12.99
N ALA A 207 -23.46 -18.09 -13.96
CA ALA A 207 -24.16 -18.14 -15.23
C ALA A 207 -23.18 -17.90 -16.39
N ASN A 208 -23.30 -18.68 -17.47
CA ASN A 208 -22.45 -18.57 -18.66
C ASN A 208 -23.17 -17.86 -19.82
N ASN A 209 -24.44 -17.52 -19.65
CA ASN A 209 -25.22 -16.73 -20.59
C ASN A 209 -26.34 -15.96 -19.87
N ILE A 210 -26.99 -15.05 -20.58
CA ILE A 210 -28.04 -14.19 -20.02
C ILE A 210 -29.23 -15.02 -19.53
N THR A 211 -29.62 -16.08 -20.24
CA THR A 211 -30.75 -16.92 -19.83
C THR A 211 -30.50 -17.58 -18.48
N GLU A 212 -29.31 -18.17 -18.29
CA GLU A 212 -28.87 -18.72 -17.01
C GLU A 212 -28.87 -17.64 -15.92
N ALA A 213 -28.34 -16.44 -16.20
CA ALA A 213 -28.32 -15.36 -15.21
C ALA A 213 -29.74 -14.93 -14.76
N MET A 214 -30.69 -14.93 -15.70
CA MET A 214 -32.11 -14.64 -15.42
C MET A 214 -32.83 -15.80 -14.71
N GLU A 215 -32.32 -17.03 -14.81
CA GLU A 215 -32.80 -18.16 -14.01
C GLU A 215 -32.23 -18.11 -12.60
N CYS A 216 -30.91 -17.88 -12.45
CA CYS A 216 -30.24 -17.71 -11.16
C CYS A 216 -30.92 -16.63 -10.29
N VAL A 217 -31.32 -15.50 -10.88
CA VAL A 217 -31.94 -14.42 -10.10
C VAL A 217 -33.34 -14.77 -9.55
N LYS A 218 -34.05 -15.73 -10.15
CA LYS A 218 -35.37 -16.15 -9.63
C LYS A 218 -35.26 -16.78 -8.24
N ASP A 219 -34.16 -17.50 -8.00
CA ASP A 219 -33.88 -18.15 -6.72
C ASP A 219 -33.19 -17.20 -5.72
N ILE A 220 -32.34 -16.29 -6.22
CA ILE A 220 -31.59 -15.34 -5.37
C ILE A 220 -32.46 -14.16 -4.94
N GLY A 221 -33.25 -13.59 -5.85
CA GLY A 221 -34.07 -12.39 -5.65
C GLY A 221 -33.29 -11.08 -5.78
N PHE A 222 -33.97 -10.02 -6.24
CA PHE A 222 -33.40 -8.67 -6.34
C PHE A 222 -33.36 -7.94 -4.99
N PRO A 223 -32.45 -6.96 -4.80
CA PRO A 223 -31.37 -6.57 -5.72
C PRO A 223 -30.23 -7.61 -5.76
N VAL A 224 -29.55 -7.72 -6.90
CA VAL A 224 -28.39 -8.60 -7.10
C VAL A 224 -27.15 -7.82 -7.56
N ILE A 225 -25.98 -8.39 -7.30
CA ILE A 225 -24.72 -7.99 -7.90
C ILE A 225 -24.35 -9.00 -8.98
N VAL A 226 -23.96 -8.49 -10.15
CA VAL A 226 -23.33 -9.30 -11.21
C VAL A 226 -21.84 -9.06 -11.13
N ARG A 227 -21.03 -10.12 -11.19
CA ARG A 227 -19.57 -10.02 -11.28
C ARG A 227 -19.10 -10.87 -12.45
N ALA A 228 -18.23 -10.35 -13.31
CA ALA A 228 -17.61 -11.19 -14.33
C ALA A 228 -16.58 -12.13 -13.66
N ALA A 229 -16.71 -13.45 -13.91
CA ALA A 229 -15.73 -14.43 -13.47
C ALA A 229 -14.42 -14.25 -14.25
N TYR A 230 -13.27 -14.67 -13.72
CA TYR A 230 -11.95 -14.51 -14.37
C TYR A 230 -11.57 -13.06 -14.78
N ALA A 231 -12.34 -12.06 -14.36
CA ALA A 231 -12.10 -10.66 -14.61
C ALA A 231 -11.62 -10.00 -13.31
N LEU A 232 -10.48 -9.31 -13.38
CA LEU A 232 -9.96 -8.53 -12.26
C LEU A 232 -10.58 -7.13 -12.30
N GLY A 233 -10.67 -6.47 -11.14
CA GLY A 233 -11.03 -5.05 -11.10
C GLY A 233 -12.52 -4.72 -11.12
N GLY A 234 -13.40 -5.71 -10.94
CA GLY A 234 -14.85 -5.50 -11.08
C GLY A 234 -15.26 -5.13 -12.51
N LEU A 235 -14.43 -5.46 -13.51
CA LEU A 235 -14.72 -5.21 -14.92
C LEU A 235 -16.00 -5.95 -15.32
N GLY A 236 -17.05 -5.20 -15.70
CA GLY A 236 -18.37 -5.77 -15.98
C GLY A 236 -19.19 -6.14 -14.74
N SER A 237 -18.72 -5.78 -13.53
CA SER A 237 -19.53 -5.92 -12.32
C SER A 237 -20.46 -4.74 -12.10
N GLY A 238 -21.57 -4.96 -11.42
CA GLY A 238 -22.52 -3.91 -11.09
C GLY A 238 -23.72 -4.42 -10.32
N PHE A 239 -24.61 -3.52 -9.96
CA PHE A 239 -25.84 -3.85 -9.26
C PHE A 239 -27.02 -3.79 -10.21
N ALA A 240 -27.93 -4.75 -10.06
CA ALA A 240 -29.20 -4.77 -10.74
C ALA A 240 -30.31 -4.85 -9.71
N ASN A 241 -31.28 -3.94 -9.78
CA ASN A 241 -32.45 -3.93 -8.91
C ASN A 241 -33.68 -4.57 -9.57
N ASN A 242 -33.59 -4.85 -10.87
CA ASN A 242 -34.66 -5.43 -11.66
C ASN A 242 -34.09 -6.19 -12.87
N ASN A 243 -34.97 -6.88 -13.59
CA ASN A 243 -34.66 -7.72 -14.74
C ASN A 243 -33.99 -6.95 -15.90
N ASP A 244 -34.39 -5.71 -16.15
CA ASP A 244 -33.85 -4.91 -17.26
C ASP A 244 -32.41 -4.46 -16.96
N GLU A 245 -32.17 -3.96 -15.75
CA GLU A 245 -30.83 -3.64 -15.26
C GLU A 245 -29.90 -4.86 -15.27
N LEU A 246 -30.42 -6.03 -14.85
CA LEU A 246 -29.66 -7.28 -14.86
C LEU A 246 -29.25 -7.67 -16.28
N ARG A 247 -30.17 -7.53 -17.24
CA ARG A 247 -29.91 -7.86 -18.63
C ARG A 247 -28.85 -6.95 -19.24
N ASP A 248 -28.96 -5.65 -19.02
CA ASP A 248 -27.98 -4.66 -19.49
C ASP A 248 -26.61 -4.88 -18.89
N LEU A 249 -26.57 -5.22 -17.61
CA LEU A 249 -25.33 -5.50 -16.91
C LEU A 249 -24.70 -6.82 -17.36
N CYS A 250 -25.48 -7.89 -17.51
CA CYS A 250 -25.01 -9.15 -18.06
C CYS A 250 -24.51 -9.00 -19.50
N ASN A 251 -25.16 -8.20 -20.35
CA ASN A 251 -24.67 -7.88 -21.70
C ASN A 251 -23.27 -7.27 -21.68
N LYS A 252 -23.02 -6.35 -20.73
CA LYS A 252 -21.69 -5.75 -20.53
C LYS A 252 -20.69 -6.75 -19.93
N ALA A 253 -21.13 -7.54 -18.96
CA ALA A 253 -20.31 -8.50 -18.23
C ALA A 253 -19.84 -9.66 -19.12
N PHE A 254 -20.74 -10.22 -19.94
CA PHE A 254 -20.41 -11.30 -20.87
C PHE A 254 -19.51 -10.86 -22.03
N ALA A 255 -19.48 -9.56 -22.36
CA ALA A 255 -18.50 -9.02 -23.29
C ALA A 255 -17.07 -9.04 -22.70
N ALA A 256 -16.94 -9.04 -21.37
CA ALA A 256 -15.68 -9.06 -20.65
C ALA A 256 -15.26 -10.46 -20.19
N SER A 257 -16.20 -11.37 -19.94
CA SER A 257 -15.92 -12.74 -19.47
C SER A 257 -16.93 -13.77 -19.98
N PRO A 258 -16.50 -15.00 -20.28
CA PRO A 258 -17.42 -16.09 -20.65
C PRO A 258 -18.37 -16.53 -19.51
N GLN A 259 -18.12 -16.12 -18.27
CA GLN A 259 -18.94 -16.49 -17.11
C GLN A 259 -19.16 -15.28 -16.20
N VAL A 260 -20.33 -15.20 -15.58
CA VAL A 260 -20.68 -14.20 -14.56
C VAL A 260 -21.20 -14.88 -13.31
N LEU A 261 -21.01 -14.25 -12.16
CA LEU A 261 -21.53 -14.67 -10.87
C LEU A 261 -22.64 -13.69 -10.47
N ILE A 262 -23.84 -14.22 -10.24
CA ILE A 262 -25.00 -13.48 -9.75
C ILE A 262 -25.09 -13.73 -8.25
N GLU A 263 -25.11 -12.68 -7.44
CA GLU A 263 -25.21 -12.82 -5.98
C GLU A 263 -26.22 -11.85 -5.37
N ARG A 264 -26.77 -12.19 -4.21
CA ARG A 264 -27.66 -11.29 -3.46
C ARG A 264 -26.91 -10.00 -3.11
N SER A 265 -27.48 -8.86 -3.46
CA SER A 265 -26.94 -7.57 -3.05
C SER A 265 -27.25 -7.31 -1.59
N MET A 266 -26.21 -7.07 -0.81
CA MET A 266 -26.27 -6.62 0.58
C MET A 266 -25.76 -5.17 0.70
N LYS A 267 -25.88 -4.40 -0.39
CA LYS A 267 -25.40 -3.01 -0.44
C LYS A 267 -26.00 -2.19 0.70
N GLY A 268 -25.15 -1.49 1.45
CA GLY A 268 -25.58 -0.70 2.59
C GLY A 268 -25.66 -1.46 3.92
N TRP A 269 -25.35 -2.76 3.95
CA TRP A 269 -25.15 -3.50 5.19
C TRP A 269 -23.82 -3.10 5.84
N LYS A 270 -23.69 -3.34 7.15
CA LYS A 270 -22.42 -3.15 7.86
C LYS A 270 -21.44 -4.22 7.39
N GLU A 271 -20.19 -3.83 7.16
CA GLU A 271 -19.12 -4.75 6.82
C GLU A 271 -18.17 -4.86 8.02
N ILE A 272 -18.02 -6.09 8.54
CA ILE A 272 -17.30 -6.39 9.78
C ILE A 272 -16.23 -7.44 9.49
N GLU A 273 -15.04 -7.26 10.03
CA GLU A 273 -13.91 -8.18 9.86
C GLU A 273 -13.42 -8.69 11.21
N TYR A 274 -12.97 -9.95 11.25
CA TYR A 274 -12.29 -10.53 12.40
C TYR A 274 -10.97 -11.16 11.97
N GLU A 275 -9.92 -10.90 12.75
CA GLU A 275 -8.65 -11.60 12.68
C GLU A 275 -8.67 -12.75 13.68
N VAL A 276 -8.53 -13.98 13.18
CA VAL A 276 -8.67 -15.20 13.95
C VAL A 276 -7.34 -15.94 13.95
N VAL A 277 -6.93 -16.40 15.13
CA VAL A 277 -5.74 -17.24 15.29
C VAL A 277 -6.15 -18.59 15.84
N ARG A 278 -5.67 -19.65 15.18
CA ARG A 278 -5.93 -21.04 15.58
C ARG A 278 -4.64 -21.84 15.61
N ASP A 279 -4.39 -22.53 16.72
CA ASP A 279 -3.25 -23.44 16.85
C ASP A 279 -3.61 -24.91 16.53
N ALA A 280 -2.60 -25.76 16.51
CA ALA A 280 -2.77 -27.19 16.24
C ALA A 280 -3.52 -27.94 17.36
N GLN A 281 -3.61 -27.37 18.57
CA GLN A 281 -4.36 -27.91 19.72
C GLN A 281 -5.82 -27.40 19.76
N ASP A 282 -6.28 -26.74 18.69
CA ASP A 282 -7.63 -26.20 18.55
C ASP A 282 -7.97 -25.04 19.51
N ASN A 283 -6.95 -24.41 20.13
CA ASN A 283 -7.14 -23.11 20.75
C ASN A 283 -7.38 -22.10 19.62
N CYS A 284 -8.50 -21.39 19.69
CA CYS A 284 -8.96 -20.48 18.65
C CYS A 284 -9.45 -19.19 19.31
N ILE A 285 -8.84 -18.05 18.93
CA ILE A 285 -9.10 -16.74 19.52
C ILE A 285 -9.34 -15.71 18.42
N THR A 286 -10.16 -14.69 18.71
CA THR A 286 -10.33 -13.53 17.83
C THR A 286 -9.50 -12.35 18.31
N VAL A 287 -8.38 -12.08 17.65
CA VAL A 287 -7.38 -11.11 18.09
C VAL A 287 -7.82 -9.67 17.88
N CYS A 288 -8.52 -9.39 16.78
CA CYS A 288 -9.00 -8.06 16.49
C CYS A 288 -10.31 -8.15 15.73
N ASN A 289 -11.19 -7.19 15.98
CA ASN A 289 -12.40 -7.01 15.20
C ASN A 289 -12.47 -5.57 14.68
N MET A 290 -12.93 -5.44 13.44
CA MET A 290 -12.90 -4.19 12.70
C MET A 290 -14.28 -3.90 12.12
N GLU A 291 -14.71 -2.65 12.23
CA GLU A 291 -15.95 -2.16 11.63
C GLU A 291 -15.62 -1.17 10.52
N ASN A 292 -16.11 -1.46 9.32
CA ASN A 292 -15.95 -0.56 8.19
C ASN A 292 -16.92 0.63 8.36
N PHE A 293 -16.37 1.85 8.27
CA PHE A 293 -17.14 3.10 8.26
C PHE A 293 -17.98 3.19 6.99
N ASP A 294 -17.38 2.83 5.86
CA ASP A 294 -18.08 2.69 4.58
C ASP A 294 -18.85 1.36 4.55
N PRO A 295 -20.14 1.35 4.19
CA PRO A 295 -20.93 0.13 4.18
C PRO A 295 -20.61 -0.76 2.98
N LEU A 296 -21.06 -2.02 3.05
CA LEU A 296 -20.78 -3.03 2.03
C LEU A 296 -21.08 -2.54 0.61
N GLY A 297 -20.12 -2.76 -0.28
CA GLY A 297 -20.12 -2.32 -1.67
C GLY A 297 -18.86 -1.55 -2.06
N ILE A 298 -18.11 -1.08 -1.05
CA ILE A 298 -16.75 -0.53 -1.18
C ILE A 298 -15.82 -1.57 -0.54
N HIS A 299 -14.76 -1.96 -1.24
CA HIS A 299 -13.82 -2.96 -0.76
C HIS A 299 -13.16 -2.50 0.56
N THR A 300 -12.98 -3.38 1.55
CA THR A 300 -12.36 -3.06 2.86
C THR A 300 -11.03 -2.28 2.75
N GLY A 301 -10.18 -2.68 1.81
CA GLY A 301 -8.95 -1.95 1.42
C GLY A 301 -9.15 -0.48 1.00
N ASP A 302 -10.27 -0.12 0.38
CA ASP A 302 -10.68 1.24 0.00
C ASP A 302 -11.68 1.87 1.00
N SER A 303 -12.06 1.17 2.06
CA SER A 303 -12.93 1.69 3.12
C SER A 303 -12.11 2.35 4.23
N ILE A 304 -12.71 3.36 4.89
CA ILE A 304 -12.27 3.77 6.23
C ILE A 304 -12.67 2.65 7.20
N VAL A 305 -11.76 2.24 8.08
CA VAL A 305 -11.97 1.11 9.00
C VAL A 305 -11.66 1.55 10.44
N VAL A 306 -12.45 1.09 11.39
CA VAL A 306 -12.32 1.41 12.82
C VAL A 306 -12.11 0.13 13.62
N ALA A 307 -11.16 0.15 14.55
CA ALA A 307 -10.93 -0.92 15.52
C ALA A 307 -10.96 -0.35 16.96
N PRO A 308 -11.67 -0.99 17.92
CA PRO A 308 -12.58 -2.13 17.73
C PRO A 308 -13.88 -1.70 17.02
N SER A 309 -14.81 -2.63 16.77
CA SER A 309 -16.17 -2.25 16.34
C SER A 309 -16.86 -1.35 17.35
N GLN A 310 -17.64 -0.37 16.89
CA GLN A 310 -18.27 0.66 17.71
C GLN A 310 -19.79 0.47 17.86
N THR A 311 -20.44 -0.17 16.88
CA THR A 311 -21.92 -0.16 16.79
C THR A 311 -22.57 -1.55 16.91
N LEU A 312 -21.80 -2.54 17.33
CA LEU A 312 -22.29 -3.89 17.63
C LEU A 312 -22.73 -3.98 19.09
N SER A 313 -23.87 -4.65 19.34
CA SER A 313 -24.19 -5.09 20.70
C SER A 313 -23.30 -6.28 21.09
N ASP A 314 -23.15 -6.55 22.39
CA ASP A 314 -22.42 -7.74 22.87
C ASP A 314 -22.97 -9.05 22.26
N GLU A 315 -24.28 -9.10 22.02
CA GLU A 315 -24.92 -10.26 21.41
C GLU A 315 -24.58 -10.39 19.91
N ASP A 316 -24.57 -9.28 19.15
CA ASP A 316 -24.16 -9.30 17.75
C ASP A 316 -22.66 -9.61 17.61
N TYR A 317 -21.83 -9.05 18.50
CA TYR A 317 -20.40 -9.32 18.58
C TYR A 317 -20.14 -10.81 18.82
N ASN A 318 -20.71 -11.39 19.89
CA ASN A 318 -20.48 -12.79 20.22
C ASN A 318 -21.11 -13.76 19.22
N MET A 319 -22.20 -13.38 18.55
CA MET A 319 -22.74 -14.15 17.42
C MET A 319 -21.70 -14.25 16.29
N LEU A 320 -21.15 -13.13 15.83
CA LEU A 320 -20.15 -13.12 14.75
C LEU A 320 -18.84 -13.79 15.19
N ARG A 321 -18.37 -13.54 16.42
CA ARG A 321 -17.19 -14.18 17.01
C ARG A 321 -17.34 -15.71 17.07
N THR A 322 -18.47 -16.21 17.57
CA THR A 322 -18.72 -17.66 17.68
C THR A 322 -18.73 -18.30 16.30
N THR A 323 -19.38 -17.66 15.32
CA THR A 323 -19.34 -18.10 13.93
C THR A 323 -17.91 -18.09 13.37
N ALA A 324 -17.11 -17.06 13.65
CA ALA A 324 -15.71 -17.02 13.21
C ALA A 324 -14.94 -18.25 13.70
N VAL A 325 -15.02 -18.52 15.01
CA VAL A 325 -14.36 -19.67 15.63
C VAL A 325 -14.85 -20.99 15.00
N ASN A 326 -16.15 -21.17 14.79
CA ASN A 326 -16.72 -22.38 14.19
C ASN A 326 -16.27 -22.60 12.75
N VAL A 327 -16.29 -21.53 11.93
CA VAL A 327 -15.88 -21.56 10.51
C VAL A 327 -14.40 -21.89 10.39
N ILE A 328 -13.54 -21.23 11.17
CA ILE A 328 -12.08 -21.44 11.10
C ILE A 328 -11.69 -22.83 11.60
N ARG A 329 -12.37 -23.35 12.63
CA ARG A 329 -12.22 -24.76 13.06
C ARG A 329 -12.62 -25.74 11.96
N HIS A 330 -13.76 -25.53 11.32
CA HIS A 330 -14.25 -26.41 10.26
C HIS A 330 -13.32 -26.45 9.05
N LEU A 331 -12.80 -25.30 8.63
CA LEU A 331 -11.86 -25.19 7.51
C LEU A 331 -10.48 -25.80 7.81
N GLY A 332 -10.13 -25.98 9.09
CA GLY A 332 -8.86 -26.56 9.51
C GLY A 332 -7.67 -25.60 9.35
N VAL A 333 -7.90 -24.29 9.48
CA VAL A 333 -6.83 -23.28 9.45
C VAL A 333 -5.88 -23.49 10.62
N VAL A 334 -4.57 -23.36 10.38
CA VAL A 334 -3.53 -23.39 11.42
C VAL A 334 -2.59 -22.21 11.21
N GLY A 335 -2.54 -21.32 12.18
CA GLY A 335 -1.91 -20.01 12.07
C GLY A 335 -2.95 -18.91 12.21
N GLU A 336 -3.06 -18.04 11.21
CA GLU A 336 -3.93 -16.87 11.22
C GLU A 336 -4.77 -16.81 9.94
N CYS A 337 -5.95 -16.20 10.05
CA CYS A 337 -6.79 -15.83 8.92
C CYS A 337 -7.71 -14.64 9.24
N ASN A 338 -8.13 -13.95 8.18
CA ASN A 338 -9.17 -12.92 8.22
C ASN A 338 -10.52 -13.50 7.76
N ILE A 339 -11.61 -13.16 8.45
CA ILE A 339 -12.98 -13.49 8.04
C ILE A 339 -13.83 -12.22 7.95
N GLN A 340 -14.66 -12.12 6.90
CA GLN A 340 -15.48 -10.96 6.62
C GLN A 340 -16.97 -11.27 6.66
N TYR A 341 -17.75 -10.35 7.22
CA TYR A 341 -19.19 -10.45 7.38
C TYR A 341 -19.90 -9.23 6.80
N ALA A 342 -21.08 -9.47 6.22
CA ALA A 342 -22.09 -8.44 6.05
C ALA A 342 -23.17 -8.63 7.12
N LEU A 343 -23.41 -7.61 7.95
CA LEU A 343 -24.44 -7.59 8.99
C LEU A 343 -25.54 -6.59 8.65
N ASN A 344 -26.79 -7.05 8.67
CA ASN A 344 -27.95 -6.19 8.45
C ASN A 344 -28.06 -5.16 9.60
N PRO A 345 -28.14 -3.85 9.34
CA PRO A 345 -28.18 -2.84 10.39
C PRO A 345 -29.49 -2.83 11.20
N PHE A 346 -30.52 -3.56 10.78
CA PHE A 346 -31.85 -3.57 11.42
C PHE A 346 -32.28 -4.93 11.96
N SER A 347 -31.45 -5.97 11.81
CA SER A 347 -31.74 -7.33 12.26
C SER A 347 -30.44 -8.08 12.54
N ARG A 348 -30.53 -9.31 13.08
CA ARG A 348 -29.37 -10.20 13.27
C ARG A 348 -29.08 -11.07 12.05
N GLU A 349 -29.60 -10.68 10.88
CA GLU A 349 -29.28 -11.36 9.64
C GLU A 349 -27.84 -10.99 9.24
N TYR A 350 -26.97 -11.99 9.16
CA TYR A 350 -25.62 -11.85 8.66
C TYR A 350 -25.32 -12.85 7.54
N CYS A 351 -24.31 -12.54 6.75
CA CYS A 351 -23.71 -13.42 5.76
C CYS A 351 -22.19 -13.38 5.88
N ILE A 352 -21.55 -14.54 5.77
CA ILE A 352 -20.10 -14.64 5.56
C ILE A 352 -19.81 -14.29 4.11
N ILE A 353 -18.87 -13.37 3.91
CA ILE A 353 -18.47 -12.88 2.58
C ILE A 353 -17.30 -13.69 2.04
N GLU A 354 -16.24 -13.81 2.83
CA GLU A 354 -15.04 -14.59 2.49
C GLU A 354 -14.19 -14.88 3.74
N VAL A 355 -13.28 -15.85 3.60
CA VAL A 355 -12.20 -16.12 4.55
C VAL A 355 -10.89 -16.09 3.78
N ASN A 356 -9.95 -15.28 4.25
CA ASN A 356 -8.59 -15.21 3.72
C ASN A 356 -7.68 -16.05 4.62
N ALA A 357 -7.37 -17.29 4.22
CA ALA A 357 -6.59 -18.26 5.00
C ALA A 357 -5.06 -18.00 4.98
N ARG A 358 -4.67 -16.73 5.15
CA ARG A 358 -3.30 -16.21 5.10
C ARG A 358 -3.24 -14.85 5.79
N LEU A 359 -2.01 -14.38 6.02
CA LEU A 359 -1.77 -13.00 6.42
C LEU A 359 -2.31 -12.04 5.36
N SER A 360 -2.79 -10.90 5.81
CA SER A 360 -3.44 -9.89 4.98
C SER A 360 -3.06 -8.46 5.40
N ARG A 361 -3.54 -7.47 4.65
CA ARG A 361 -3.44 -6.07 5.06
C ARG A 361 -4.20 -5.83 6.38
N SER A 362 -5.39 -6.43 6.53
CA SER A 362 -6.18 -6.37 7.76
C SER A 362 -5.42 -6.99 8.94
N SER A 363 -4.65 -8.06 8.72
CA SER A 363 -3.80 -8.68 9.76
C SER A 363 -2.63 -7.78 10.16
N ALA A 364 -2.01 -7.08 9.22
CA ALA A 364 -0.97 -6.09 9.53
C ALA A 364 -1.57 -4.93 10.33
N LEU A 365 -2.71 -4.37 9.88
CA LEU A 365 -3.46 -3.33 10.58
C LEU A 365 -3.82 -3.75 12.00
N ALA A 366 -4.39 -4.95 12.18
CA ALA A 366 -4.76 -5.49 13.48
C ALA A 366 -3.57 -5.70 14.40
N SER A 367 -2.42 -6.14 13.86
CA SER A 367 -1.18 -6.28 14.64
C SER A 367 -0.73 -4.93 15.19
N LYS A 368 -0.80 -3.87 14.36
CA LYS A 368 -0.47 -2.51 14.80
C LYS A 368 -1.54 -1.92 15.72
N ALA A 369 -2.81 -2.21 15.49
CA ALA A 369 -3.91 -1.69 16.29
C ALA A 369 -3.89 -2.25 17.71
N THR A 370 -3.60 -3.55 17.86
CA THR A 370 -3.67 -4.24 19.15
C THR A 370 -2.32 -4.32 19.87
N GLY A 371 -1.20 -4.25 19.13
CA GLY A 371 0.14 -4.60 19.63
C GLY A 371 0.43 -6.11 19.60
N TYR A 372 -0.49 -6.94 19.07
CA TYR A 372 -0.35 -8.39 19.01
C TYR A 372 0.29 -8.84 17.67
N PRO A 373 1.50 -9.43 17.65
CA PRO A 373 2.23 -9.68 16.41
C PRO A 373 1.73 -10.93 15.67
N LEU A 374 0.64 -10.80 14.90
CA LEU A 374 -0.05 -11.92 14.24
C LEU A 374 0.87 -12.76 13.35
N ALA A 375 1.70 -12.14 12.51
CA ALA A 375 2.58 -12.86 11.59
C ALA A 375 3.67 -13.67 12.32
N PHE A 376 4.23 -13.12 13.40
CA PHE A 376 5.20 -13.82 14.24
C PHE A 376 4.58 -15.07 14.88
N ILE A 377 3.38 -14.91 15.43
CA ILE A 377 2.64 -15.96 16.12
C ILE A 377 2.21 -17.02 15.11
N ALA A 378 1.63 -16.62 13.97
CA ALA A 378 1.26 -17.53 12.89
C ALA A 378 2.46 -18.35 12.37
N ALA A 379 3.66 -17.77 12.32
CA ALA A 379 4.87 -18.49 11.93
C ALA A 379 5.25 -19.56 12.97
N LYS A 380 5.25 -19.22 14.27
CA LYS A 380 5.48 -20.20 15.35
C LYS A 380 4.44 -21.32 15.31
N LEU A 381 3.15 -20.98 15.17
CA LEU A 381 2.04 -21.93 15.09
C LEU A 381 2.15 -22.83 13.86
N GLY A 382 2.57 -22.28 12.72
CA GLY A 382 2.68 -23.01 11.46
C GLY A 382 3.78 -24.08 11.42
N LEU A 383 4.72 -24.07 12.38
CA LEU A 383 5.61 -25.21 12.61
C LEU A 383 4.82 -26.46 13.04
N ASN A 384 3.55 -26.29 13.41
CA ASN A 384 2.48 -27.30 13.54
C ASN A 384 2.64 -28.26 14.73
N ILE A 385 3.27 -27.80 15.81
CA ILE A 385 3.67 -28.65 16.94
C ILE A 385 3.84 -27.83 18.22
N ASN A 386 3.21 -28.25 19.34
CA ASN A 386 3.55 -27.98 20.75
C ASN A 386 4.18 -26.62 21.11
N ILE A 387 3.93 -25.58 20.33
CA ILE A 387 3.96 -24.21 20.78
C ILE A 387 2.50 -23.75 20.65
N PRO A 388 1.58 -24.34 21.43
CA PRO A 388 0.22 -23.83 21.47
C PRO A 388 0.28 -22.37 21.91
N LEU A 389 -0.78 -21.63 21.66
CA LEU A 389 -0.87 -20.21 22.04
C LEU A 389 -0.50 -19.98 23.51
N LYS A 390 -0.81 -20.94 24.40
CA LYS A 390 -0.49 -20.91 25.84
C LYS A 390 1.01 -20.97 26.18
N GLU A 391 1.86 -21.44 25.26
CA GLU A 391 3.31 -21.53 25.46
C GLU A 391 4.08 -20.37 24.81
N ILE A 392 3.47 -19.67 23.86
CA ILE A 392 4.03 -18.43 23.30
C ILE A 392 3.89 -17.33 24.34
N LYS A 393 5.00 -16.69 24.72
CA LYS A 393 4.96 -15.52 25.62
C LYS A 393 4.48 -14.28 24.86
N ASN A 394 3.65 -13.47 25.50
CA ASN A 394 3.34 -12.14 25.00
C ASN A 394 4.59 -11.24 25.16
N ALA A 395 5.15 -10.76 24.05
CA ALA A 395 6.35 -9.93 24.04
C ALA A 395 6.14 -8.54 24.68
N VAL A 396 4.90 -8.03 24.67
CA VAL A 396 4.52 -6.72 25.19
C VAL A 396 4.52 -6.72 26.72
N THR A 397 3.79 -7.67 27.33
CA THR A 397 3.66 -7.76 28.79
C THR A 397 4.77 -8.58 29.45
N LYS A 398 5.42 -9.51 28.71
CA LYS A 398 6.44 -10.47 29.19
C LYS A 398 6.01 -11.38 30.36
N GLN A 399 4.78 -11.23 30.85
CA GLN A 399 4.21 -11.94 31.99
C GLN A 399 3.03 -12.83 31.59
N THR A 400 2.40 -12.57 30.44
CA THR A 400 1.27 -13.34 29.92
C THR A 400 1.67 -14.20 28.71
N CYS A 401 0.77 -15.10 28.28
CA CYS A 401 0.92 -15.88 27.05
C CYS A 401 0.20 -15.21 25.88
N ALA A 402 0.32 -15.75 24.67
CA ALA A 402 -0.36 -15.26 23.48
C ALA A 402 -1.82 -15.77 23.37
N CYS A 403 -2.28 -16.65 24.26
CA CYS A 403 -3.64 -17.22 24.25
C CYS A 403 -4.66 -16.31 24.94
N PHE A 404 -4.91 -15.13 24.38
CA PHE A 404 -5.90 -14.17 24.87
C PHE A 404 -6.42 -13.30 23.72
N GLU A 405 -7.55 -12.64 23.94
CA GLU A 405 -8.10 -11.65 23.02
C GLU A 405 -7.72 -10.24 23.52
N PRO A 406 -6.97 -9.45 22.72
CA PRO A 406 -6.59 -8.10 23.12
C PRO A 406 -7.77 -7.19 23.49
N SER A 407 -7.52 -6.32 24.47
CA SER A 407 -8.41 -5.23 24.87
C SER A 407 -7.74 -3.89 24.57
N MET A 408 -8.51 -2.95 24.00
CA MET A 408 -8.02 -1.61 23.63
C MET A 408 -8.81 -0.54 24.39
N ASP A 409 -8.10 0.36 25.08
CA ASP A 409 -8.69 1.53 25.76
C ASP A 409 -8.58 2.83 24.92
N TYR A 410 -8.46 2.63 23.60
CA TYR A 410 -8.38 3.62 22.55
C TYR A 410 -9.12 3.13 21.30
N VAL A 411 -9.29 4.03 20.33
CA VAL A 411 -9.89 3.78 19.02
C VAL A 411 -8.83 3.99 17.96
N VAL A 412 -8.76 3.03 17.04
CA VAL A 412 -7.87 3.06 15.88
C VAL A 412 -8.69 3.32 14.63
N ILE A 413 -8.17 4.18 13.75
CA ILE A 413 -8.78 4.45 12.45
C ILE A 413 -7.76 4.24 11.35
N LYS A 414 -8.12 3.41 10.38
CA LYS A 414 -7.43 3.28 9.11
C LYS A 414 -8.13 4.09 8.04
N LEU A 415 -7.35 4.84 7.24
CA LEU A 415 -7.85 5.62 6.12
C LEU A 415 -7.01 5.34 4.85
N PRO A 416 -7.63 4.92 3.73
CA PRO A 416 -6.90 4.61 2.50
C PRO A 416 -6.36 5.85 1.77
N ARG A 417 -5.28 5.67 1.01
CA ARG A 417 -4.64 6.69 0.16
C ARG A 417 -4.88 6.39 -1.31
N TRP A 418 -5.32 7.38 -2.09
CA TRP A 418 -5.53 7.27 -3.53
C TRP A 418 -4.72 8.28 -4.34
N ASP A 419 -4.14 7.85 -5.47
CA ASP A 419 -3.46 8.70 -6.44
C ASP A 419 -4.19 8.74 -7.80
N LEU A 420 -5.52 8.65 -7.79
CA LEU A 420 -6.34 8.55 -9.02
C LEU A 420 -6.20 9.76 -9.96
N LYS A 421 -5.90 10.94 -9.41
CA LYS A 421 -5.69 12.18 -10.20
C LYS A 421 -4.53 12.09 -11.20
N LYS A 422 -3.58 11.17 -11.00
CA LYS A 422 -2.49 10.88 -11.95
C LYS A 422 -3.00 10.21 -13.24
N PHE A 423 -4.20 9.67 -13.23
CA PHE A 423 -4.76 8.89 -14.33
C PHE A 423 -6.04 9.53 -14.87
N THR A 424 -5.89 10.42 -15.86
CA THR A 424 -6.98 11.28 -16.39
C THR A 424 -8.26 10.56 -16.83
N ARG A 425 -8.16 9.31 -17.27
CA ARG A 425 -9.29 8.50 -17.76
C ARG A 425 -9.82 7.48 -16.74
N VAL A 426 -9.21 7.39 -15.57
CA VAL A 426 -9.63 6.45 -14.53
C VAL A 426 -10.76 7.06 -13.72
N SER A 427 -11.80 6.28 -13.45
CA SER A 427 -12.91 6.70 -12.59
C SER A 427 -12.46 6.83 -11.13
N THR A 428 -12.81 7.96 -10.50
CA THR A 428 -12.63 8.24 -9.07
C THR A 428 -13.62 7.49 -8.17
N GLN A 429 -14.63 6.84 -8.75
CA GLN A 429 -15.65 6.10 -8.00
C GLN A 429 -15.06 4.85 -7.35
N LEU A 430 -15.42 4.60 -6.10
CA LEU A 430 -15.03 3.44 -5.32
C LEU A 430 -16.07 2.32 -5.46
N GLY A 431 -15.62 1.08 -5.29
CA GLY A 431 -16.47 -0.10 -5.39
C GLY A 431 -15.78 -1.31 -4.80
N SER A 432 -16.19 -2.51 -5.21
CA SER A 432 -15.63 -3.78 -4.72
C SER A 432 -14.22 -4.10 -5.21
N SER A 433 -13.64 -3.30 -6.11
CA SER A 433 -12.23 -3.42 -6.47
C SER A 433 -11.43 -2.30 -5.85
N MET A 434 -10.42 -2.68 -5.07
CA MET A 434 -9.47 -1.76 -4.47
C MET A 434 -8.72 -0.95 -5.55
N LYS A 435 -8.56 0.35 -5.26
CA LYS A 435 -7.80 1.33 -6.06
C LYS A 435 -6.80 2.14 -5.23
N SER A 436 -6.87 2.06 -3.90
CA SER A 436 -5.90 2.72 -3.02
C SER A 436 -4.49 2.17 -3.21
N VAL A 437 -3.50 3.04 -2.99
CA VAL A 437 -2.07 2.76 -3.20
C VAL A 437 -1.30 2.62 -1.87
N GLY A 438 -1.99 2.84 -0.75
CA GLY A 438 -1.45 2.74 0.61
C GLY A 438 -2.53 3.12 1.63
N GLU A 439 -2.17 3.15 2.90
CA GLU A 439 -3.08 3.51 3.99
C GLU A 439 -2.34 4.16 5.16
N VAL A 440 -3.07 4.94 5.96
CA VAL A 440 -2.62 5.42 7.28
C VAL A 440 -3.41 4.73 8.36
N MET A 441 -2.80 4.64 9.54
CA MET A 441 -3.48 4.33 10.78
C MET A 441 -3.28 5.50 11.75
N SER A 442 -4.29 5.79 12.56
CA SER A 442 -4.20 6.75 13.65
C SER A 442 -4.86 6.19 14.90
N ILE A 443 -4.42 6.69 16.05
CA ILE A 443 -4.88 6.23 17.36
C ILE A 443 -5.34 7.44 18.17
N GLY A 444 -6.47 7.34 18.84
CA GLY A 444 -6.99 8.37 19.74
C GLY A 444 -7.90 7.75 20.79
N ARG A 445 -8.13 8.42 21.92
CA ARG A 445 -9.03 7.85 22.97
C ARG A 445 -10.51 8.11 22.71
N ASN A 446 -10.81 8.80 21.60
CA ASN A 446 -12.15 8.91 21.06
C ASN A 446 -12.07 8.93 19.53
N PHE A 447 -13.20 8.67 18.87
CA PHE A 447 -13.30 8.60 17.42
C PHE A 447 -12.92 9.93 16.76
N GLU A 448 -13.35 11.05 17.34
CA GLU A 448 -13.13 12.40 16.84
C GLU A 448 -11.62 12.72 16.73
N GLU A 449 -10.84 12.39 17.76
CA GLU A 449 -9.39 12.55 17.82
C GLU A 449 -8.70 11.68 16.77
N ALA A 450 -9.07 10.40 16.70
CA ALA A 450 -8.48 9.46 15.76
C ALA A 450 -8.76 9.87 14.30
N ILE A 451 -9.99 10.25 13.95
CA ILE A 451 -10.35 10.52 12.54
C ILE A 451 -9.66 11.78 12.03
N GLN A 452 -9.53 12.81 12.86
CA GLN A 452 -8.81 14.02 12.47
C GLN A 452 -7.32 13.75 12.26
N LYS A 453 -6.68 12.90 13.09
CA LYS A 453 -5.29 12.47 12.89
C LYS A 453 -5.12 11.66 11.60
N ALA A 454 -6.05 10.74 11.31
CA ALA A 454 -6.02 9.96 10.06
C ALA A 454 -6.11 10.87 8.82
N ILE A 455 -7.03 11.84 8.83
CA ILE A 455 -7.20 12.79 7.72
C ILE A 455 -5.92 13.61 7.48
N ARG A 456 -5.20 14.03 8.54
CA ARG A 456 -3.93 14.77 8.38
C ARG A 456 -2.77 13.89 7.92
N SER A 457 -2.73 12.64 8.38
CA SER A 457 -1.68 11.69 8.01
C SER A 457 -1.71 11.31 6.53
N ILE A 458 -2.88 11.38 5.87
CA ILE A 458 -3.01 10.92 4.48
C ILE A 458 -2.30 11.85 3.49
N ASP A 459 -2.38 13.16 3.73
CA ASP A 459 -1.79 14.18 2.88
C ASP A 459 -1.62 15.47 3.66
N PHE A 460 -0.46 16.11 3.53
CA PHE A 460 -0.13 17.34 4.28
C PHE A 460 -1.05 18.52 3.94
N HIS A 461 -1.72 18.49 2.78
CA HIS A 461 -2.71 19.49 2.40
C HIS A 461 -4.02 19.35 3.20
N ASN A 462 -4.31 18.16 3.73
CA ASN A 462 -5.51 17.91 4.52
C ASN A 462 -5.27 18.35 5.95
N MET A 463 -6.10 19.27 6.44
CA MET A 463 -5.93 19.85 7.78
C MET A 463 -6.71 19.08 8.84
N GLY A 464 -7.73 18.33 8.47
CA GLY A 464 -8.64 17.59 9.35
C GLY A 464 -10.06 17.59 8.78
N PHE A 465 -11.06 17.21 9.58
CA PHE A 465 -12.46 17.19 9.12
C PHE A 465 -13.04 18.61 9.12
N GLY A 466 -13.39 19.14 7.95
CA GLY A 466 -13.93 20.50 7.80
C GLY A 466 -14.30 20.83 6.36
N ALA A 467 -14.89 22.01 6.16
CA ALA A 467 -15.29 22.47 4.84
C ALA A 467 -14.08 22.67 3.91
N THR A 468 -14.20 22.23 2.66
CA THR A 468 -13.15 22.30 1.64
C THR A 468 -13.63 23.12 0.43
N PRO A 469 -12.73 23.84 -0.26
CA PRO A 469 -13.09 24.67 -1.42
C PRO A 469 -13.38 23.87 -2.70
N ALA A 470 -13.32 22.53 -2.65
CA ALA A 470 -13.50 21.69 -3.82
C ALA A 470 -14.94 21.81 -4.37
N LEU A 471 -15.06 22.17 -5.64
CA LEU A 471 -16.33 22.19 -6.36
C LEU A 471 -16.79 20.74 -6.55
N MET A 472 -17.84 20.36 -5.83
CA MET A 472 -18.39 19.01 -5.85
C MET A 472 -19.91 19.07 -5.90
N LYS A 473 -20.51 18.11 -6.60
CA LYS A 473 -21.96 17.90 -6.54
C LYS A 473 -22.23 16.99 -5.34
N LEU A 474 -22.56 17.59 -4.19
CA LEU A 474 -22.65 16.89 -2.91
C LEU A 474 -23.54 15.63 -2.96
N ASP A 475 -24.76 15.75 -3.50
CA ASP A 475 -25.68 14.62 -3.58
C ASP A 475 -25.11 13.45 -4.42
N ASP A 476 -24.40 13.76 -5.52
CA ASP A 476 -23.77 12.74 -6.38
C ASP A 476 -22.64 12.02 -5.64
N GLU A 477 -21.76 12.76 -4.95
CA GLU A 477 -20.61 12.23 -4.18
C GLU A 477 -21.05 11.43 -2.94
N LEU A 478 -22.18 11.80 -2.31
CA LEU A 478 -22.72 11.07 -1.16
C LEU A 478 -23.33 9.73 -1.57
N GLN A 479 -24.07 9.70 -2.68
CA GLN A 479 -24.74 8.50 -3.22
C GLN A 479 -23.78 7.56 -3.95
N THR A 480 -22.81 8.12 -4.68
CA THR A 480 -21.82 7.37 -5.45
C THR A 480 -20.44 7.58 -4.82
N PRO A 481 -19.96 6.61 -4.01
CA PRO A 481 -18.73 6.80 -3.25
C PRO A 481 -17.53 7.05 -4.16
N SER A 482 -16.67 7.97 -3.77
CA SER A 482 -15.42 8.36 -4.43
C SER A 482 -14.30 8.56 -3.42
N ASP A 483 -13.07 8.79 -3.89
CA ASP A 483 -11.93 9.19 -3.06
C ASP A 483 -12.14 10.54 -2.31
N GLN A 484 -13.19 11.31 -2.64
CA GLN A 484 -13.51 12.60 -2.01
C GLN A 484 -14.73 12.53 -1.08
N ARG A 485 -15.36 11.35 -0.92
CA ARG A 485 -16.63 11.18 -0.18
C ARG A 485 -16.60 11.76 1.24
N LEU A 486 -15.51 11.56 1.99
CA LEU A 486 -15.37 12.08 3.35
C LEU A 486 -15.44 13.62 3.39
N PHE A 487 -14.81 14.29 2.42
CA PHE A 487 -14.84 15.74 2.30
C PHE A 487 -16.20 16.24 1.80
N ALA A 488 -16.90 15.46 0.96
CA ALA A 488 -18.28 15.74 0.59
C ALA A 488 -19.24 15.66 1.79
N ILE A 489 -19.03 14.71 2.70
CA ILE A 489 -19.76 14.65 3.97
C ILE A 489 -19.48 15.91 4.81
N ALA A 490 -18.23 16.33 4.92
CA ALA A 490 -17.86 17.55 5.65
C ALA A 490 -18.53 18.80 5.07
N ASN A 491 -18.52 18.96 3.74
CA ASN A 491 -19.17 20.08 3.05
C ASN A 491 -20.69 20.03 3.21
N ALA A 492 -21.32 18.86 3.08
CA ALA A 492 -22.76 18.71 3.28
C ALA A 492 -23.20 19.08 4.70
N MET A 493 -22.44 18.63 5.72
CA MET A 493 -22.70 19.02 7.12
C MET A 493 -22.46 20.52 7.35
N HIS A 494 -21.48 21.11 6.67
CA HIS A 494 -21.24 22.55 6.71
C HIS A 494 -22.40 23.34 6.07
N GLU A 495 -22.98 22.86 4.96
CA GLU A 495 -24.16 23.44 4.31
C GLU A 495 -25.48 23.21 5.07
N GLY A 496 -25.46 22.41 6.14
CA GLY A 496 -26.61 22.20 7.03
C GLY A 496 -27.41 20.92 6.77
N TYR A 497 -26.84 19.94 6.05
CA TYR A 497 -27.50 18.64 5.86
C TYR A 497 -27.62 17.92 7.21
N SER A 498 -28.76 17.27 7.43
CA SER A 498 -28.98 16.46 8.62
C SER A 498 -28.24 15.13 8.52
N VAL A 499 -27.96 14.53 9.69
CA VAL A 499 -27.39 13.17 9.76
C VAL A 499 -28.28 12.17 9.03
N ASP A 500 -29.60 12.28 9.15
CA ASP A 500 -30.54 11.36 8.50
C ASP A 500 -30.49 11.47 6.97
N LYS A 501 -30.39 12.68 6.42
CA LYS A 501 -30.26 12.88 4.97
C LYS A 501 -28.97 12.24 4.44
N ILE A 502 -27.84 12.46 5.13
CA ILE A 502 -26.55 11.87 4.75
C ILE A 502 -26.60 10.34 4.88
N TRP A 503 -27.19 9.82 5.96
CA TRP A 503 -27.39 8.39 6.15
C TRP A 503 -28.22 7.75 5.04
N GLU A 504 -29.32 8.40 4.61
CA GLU A 504 -30.16 7.89 3.53
C GLU A 504 -29.39 7.70 2.22
N MET A 505 -28.48 8.63 1.90
CA MET A 505 -27.65 8.61 0.70
C MET A 505 -26.45 7.67 0.82
N THR A 506 -25.82 7.63 1.99
CA THR A 506 -24.52 6.96 2.17
C THR A 506 -24.59 5.56 2.74
N LYS A 507 -25.62 5.31 3.57
CA LYS A 507 -25.76 4.14 4.47
C LYS A 507 -24.65 3.98 5.53
N ILE A 508 -23.79 4.99 5.72
CA ILE A 508 -22.80 5.03 6.81
C ILE A 508 -23.54 5.12 8.15
N ASP A 509 -23.17 4.32 9.15
CA ASP A 509 -23.90 4.27 10.43
C ASP A 509 -24.05 5.67 11.06
N LYS A 510 -25.25 5.94 11.61
CA LYS A 510 -25.59 7.24 12.19
C LYS A 510 -24.70 7.59 13.38
N TRP A 511 -24.11 6.62 14.07
CA TRP A 511 -23.15 6.87 15.13
C TRP A 511 -21.96 7.68 14.60
N PHE A 512 -21.30 7.21 13.54
CA PHE A 512 -20.16 7.91 12.94
C PHE A 512 -20.57 9.29 12.41
N LEU A 513 -21.71 9.36 11.71
CA LEU A 513 -22.21 10.63 11.16
C LEU A 513 -22.53 11.66 12.25
N ARG A 514 -23.06 11.25 13.41
CA ARG A 514 -23.28 12.14 14.56
C ARG A 514 -21.97 12.68 15.12
N LYS A 515 -20.93 11.83 15.22
CA LYS A 515 -19.59 12.26 15.66
C LYS A 515 -18.97 13.27 14.71
N LEU A 516 -19.04 13.02 13.40
CA LEU A 516 -18.60 13.96 12.36
C LEU A 516 -19.40 15.26 12.38
N LYS A 517 -20.71 15.20 12.62
CA LYS A 517 -21.55 16.40 12.77
C LYS A 517 -21.11 17.23 13.97
N GLY A 518 -20.76 16.58 15.08
CA GLY A 518 -20.17 17.23 16.25
C GLY A 518 -18.89 18.00 15.93
N LEU A 519 -17.97 17.39 15.15
CA LEU A 519 -16.78 18.08 14.66
C LEU A 519 -17.12 19.29 13.77
N SER A 520 -18.05 19.12 12.83
CA SER A 520 -18.48 20.22 11.95
C SER A 520 -19.10 21.37 12.72
N ASP A 521 -19.91 21.09 13.75
CA ASP A 521 -20.57 22.12 14.56
C ASP A 521 -19.58 22.82 15.48
N PHE A 522 -18.65 22.07 16.07
CA PHE A 522 -17.57 22.64 16.87
C PHE A 522 -16.65 23.54 16.02
N ALA A 523 -16.32 23.14 14.79
CA ALA A 523 -15.53 23.99 13.88
C ALA A 523 -16.25 25.31 13.52
N LYS A 524 -17.57 25.26 13.32
CA LYS A 524 -18.39 26.46 13.10
C LYS A 524 -18.40 27.37 14.32
N ASP A 525 -18.52 26.80 15.52
CA ASP A 525 -18.46 27.56 16.76
C ASP A 525 -17.08 28.21 16.96
N MET A 526 -15.99 27.45 16.77
CA MET A 526 -14.61 27.95 16.88
C MET A 526 -14.31 29.12 15.94
N SER A 527 -14.97 29.19 14.79
CA SER A 527 -14.80 30.27 13.81
C SER A 527 -15.38 31.62 14.29
N ASN A 528 -16.15 31.63 15.39
CA ASN A 528 -16.68 32.86 16.00
C ASN A 528 -15.72 33.50 17.01
N TYR A 529 -14.60 32.85 17.33
CA TYR A 529 -13.62 33.33 18.29
C TYR A 529 -12.36 33.85 17.60
N SER A 530 -11.58 34.67 18.31
CA SER A 530 -10.22 35.06 17.94
C SER A 530 -9.19 34.47 18.91
N THR A 531 -7.91 34.59 18.57
CA THR A 531 -6.82 34.21 19.49
C THR A 531 -6.90 34.93 20.84
N THR A 532 -7.37 36.18 20.86
CA THR A 532 -7.56 36.96 22.09
C THR A 532 -8.64 36.35 22.99
N ASP A 533 -9.76 35.92 22.41
CA ASP A 533 -10.88 35.33 23.16
C ASP A 533 -10.48 33.99 23.78
N ILE A 534 -9.75 33.18 23.01
CA ILE A 534 -9.27 31.86 23.44
C ILE A 534 -8.20 31.95 24.52
N THR A 535 -7.38 33.01 24.52
CA THR A 535 -6.42 33.27 25.60
C THR A 535 -7.11 33.37 26.97
N GLY A 536 -8.33 33.93 27.01
CA GLY A 536 -9.16 33.98 28.22
C GLY A 536 -9.94 32.69 28.54
N SER A 537 -9.92 31.70 27.64
CA SER A 537 -10.72 30.47 27.72
C SER A 537 -9.90 29.20 27.38
N PRO A 538 -8.83 28.88 28.13
CA PRO A 538 -7.93 27.76 27.83
C PRO A 538 -8.65 26.40 27.80
N ASN A 539 -9.75 26.25 28.55
CA ASN A 539 -10.56 25.03 28.51
C ASN A 539 -11.17 24.75 27.13
N LEU A 540 -11.51 25.80 26.37
CA LEU A 540 -12.07 25.67 25.02
C LEU A 540 -10.99 25.20 24.03
N LEU A 541 -9.77 25.70 24.18
CA LEU A 541 -8.61 25.20 23.44
C LEU A 541 -8.34 23.72 23.76
N LEU A 542 -8.30 23.36 25.05
CA LEU A 542 -8.12 21.96 25.46
C LEU A 542 -9.22 21.06 24.90
N GLN A 543 -10.47 21.51 24.90
CA GLN A 543 -11.58 20.78 24.29
C GLN A 543 -11.36 20.58 22.77
N ALA A 544 -10.90 21.61 22.06
CA ALA A 544 -10.57 21.49 20.64
C ALA A 544 -9.46 20.45 20.40
N LYS A 545 -8.40 20.45 21.23
CA LYS A 545 -7.32 19.47 21.15
C LYS A 545 -7.81 18.04 21.45
N ARG A 546 -8.70 17.86 22.43
CA ARG A 546 -9.33 16.56 22.76
C ARG A 546 -10.22 16.00 21.66
N LEU A 547 -10.75 16.86 20.80
CA LEU A 547 -11.49 16.49 19.59
C LEU A 547 -10.55 16.26 18.38
N GLY A 548 -9.23 16.42 18.55
CA GLY A 548 -8.23 16.18 17.51
C GLY A 548 -7.97 17.35 16.55
N PHE A 549 -8.43 18.57 16.83
CA PHE A 549 -8.13 19.72 15.97
C PHE A 549 -6.64 20.08 16.03
N SER A 550 -5.99 20.17 14.87
CA SER A 550 -4.59 20.62 14.76
C SER A 550 -4.46 22.12 15.03
N ASP A 551 -3.27 22.53 15.45
CA ASP A 551 -2.89 23.93 15.64
C ASP A 551 -3.05 24.70 14.32
N ARG A 552 -2.83 24.04 13.17
CA ARG A 552 -3.07 24.59 11.82
C ARG A 552 -4.55 24.81 11.50
N GLN A 553 -5.46 23.90 11.89
CA GLN A 553 -6.90 24.12 11.74
C GLN A 553 -7.39 25.30 12.58
N LEU A 554 -6.96 25.34 13.84
CA LEU A 554 -7.31 26.40 14.77
C LEU A 554 -6.76 27.76 14.31
N ALA A 555 -5.55 27.78 13.75
CA ALA A 555 -4.97 28.97 13.16
C ALA A 555 -5.86 29.53 12.04
N ASN A 556 -6.44 28.68 11.19
CA ASN A 556 -7.35 29.14 10.14
C ASN A 556 -8.65 29.71 10.69
N PHE A 557 -9.24 29.09 11.71
CA PHE A 557 -10.47 29.59 12.34
C PHE A 557 -10.27 31.00 12.92
N TRP A 558 -9.08 31.28 13.46
CA TRP A 558 -8.78 32.53 14.15
C TRP A 558 -7.94 33.53 13.32
N SER A 559 -7.78 33.27 12.02
CA SER A 559 -6.95 34.10 11.12
C SER A 559 -5.53 34.35 11.66
N SER A 560 -4.90 33.29 12.17
CA SER A 560 -3.57 33.26 12.79
C SER A 560 -2.62 32.32 12.01
N ASN A 561 -1.48 31.99 12.59
CA ASN A 561 -0.54 30.99 12.07
C ASN A 561 -0.32 29.84 13.07
N GLU A 562 0.08 28.67 12.57
CA GLU A 562 0.27 27.43 13.33
C GLU A 562 1.21 27.61 14.54
N ILE A 563 2.34 28.31 14.37
CA ILE A 563 3.31 28.55 15.44
C ILE A 563 2.73 29.44 16.55
N ALA A 564 1.91 30.44 16.21
CA ALA A 564 1.26 31.29 17.20
C ALA A 564 0.23 30.52 18.04
N VAL A 565 -0.53 29.60 17.41
CA VAL A 565 -1.47 28.73 18.14
C VAL A 565 -0.72 27.74 19.03
N ARG A 566 0.37 27.12 18.53
CA ARG A 566 1.24 26.26 19.35
C ARG A 566 1.75 27.01 20.58
N ARG A 567 2.24 28.25 20.42
CA ARG A 567 2.72 29.07 21.54
C ARG A 567 1.62 29.34 22.56
N LEU A 568 0.42 29.73 22.11
CA LEU A 568 -0.72 29.97 22.99
C LEU A 568 -1.08 28.70 23.79
N ARG A 569 -1.02 27.54 23.13
CA ARG A 569 -1.22 26.23 23.76
C ARG A 569 -0.17 25.92 24.83
N GLN A 570 1.11 26.17 24.54
CA GLN A 570 2.22 26.00 25.48
C GLN A 570 2.14 26.96 26.68
N GLU A 571 1.82 28.24 26.45
CA GLU A 571 1.64 29.25 27.52
C GLU A 571 0.48 28.89 28.46
N ALA A 572 -0.54 28.20 27.94
CA ALA A 572 -1.65 27.67 28.73
C ALA A 572 -1.34 26.31 29.42
N GLY A 573 -0.14 25.74 29.23
CA GLY A 573 0.25 24.44 29.78
C GLY A 573 -0.51 23.25 29.15
N ILE A 574 -1.01 23.39 27.93
CA ILE A 574 -1.78 22.35 27.24
C ILE A 574 -0.85 21.54 26.33
N HIS A 575 -0.52 20.32 26.75
CA HIS A 575 0.34 19.41 26.01
C HIS A 575 -0.36 18.05 25.85
N PRO A 576 -0.06 17.30 24.78
CA PRO A 576 -0.53 15.93 24.69
C PRO A 576 0.21 15.06 25.71
N PHE A 577 -0.46 14.02 26.19
CA PHE A 577 0.16 12.97 26.98
C PHE A 577 0.55 11.79 26.09
N VAL A 578 1.54 11.01 26.55
CA VAL A 578 2.04 9.83 25.87
C VAL A 578 1.42 8.60 26.52
N LYS A 579 0.76 7.77 25.73
CA LYS A 579 0.11 6.52 26.18
C LYS A 579 0.69 5.31 25.47
N GLN A 580 0.75 4.19 26.18
CA GLN A 580 1.25 2.91 25.69
C GLN A 580 0.14 2.07 25.04
N ILE A 581 0.53 1.27 24.07
CA ILE A 581 -0.26 0.18 23.51
C ILE A 581 0.24 -1.12 24.13
N ASP A 582 -0.60 -1.71 24.98
CA ASP A 582 -0.20 -2.78 25.90
C ASP A 582 -0.89 -4.13 25.64
N THR A 583 -1.79 -4.22 24.65
CA THR A 583 -2.66 -5.36 24.31
C THR A 583 -3.77 -5.69 25.34
N VAL A 584 -3.76 -5.11 26.54
CA VAL A 584 -4.57 -5.56 27.69
C VAL A 584 -5.29 -4.42 28.42
N ALA A 585 -5.33 -3.20 27.86
CA ALA A 585 -6.01 -2.04 28.44
C ALA A 585 -5.58 -1.78 29.90
N ALA A 586 -4.26 -1.74 30.13
CA ALA A 586 -3.60 -1.52 31.41
C ALA A 586 -3.84 -2.57 32.51
N GLU A 587 -4.39 -3.76 32.19
CA GLU A 587 -4.49 -4.86 33.16
C GLU A 587 -3.10 -5.32 33.64
N PHE A 588 -2.12 -5.33 32.74
CA PHE A 588 -0.72 -5.62 33.02
C PHE A 588 0.19 -4.50 32.48
N PRO A 589 1.33 -4.23 33.13
CA PRO A 589 2.27 -3.23 32.63
C PRO A 589 2.90 -3.68 31.31
N ALA A 590 3.03 -2.75 30.36
CA ALA A 590 3.78 -2.96 29.13
C ALA A 590 5.28 -2.71 29.32
N TYR A 591 6.11 -3.55 28.72
CA TYR A 591 7.56 -3.38 28.68
C TYR A 591 8.08 -2.88 27.33
N THR A 592 7.18 -2.74 26.35
CA THR A 592 7.46 -2.17 25.03
C THR A 592 6.98 -0.73 24.99
N ASN A 593 7.80 0.16 24.45
CA ASN A 593 7.43 1.56 24.25
C ASN A 593 6.77 1.74 22.88
N TYR A 594 5.58 1.16 22.72
CA TYR A 594 4.72 1.39 21.59
C TYR A 594 3.68 2.45 21.97
N LEU A 595 3.73 3.62 21.35
CA LEU A 595 3.22 4.87 21.91
C LEU A 595 2.30 5.62 20.95
N TYR A 596 1.35 6.37 21.50
CA TYR A 596 0.59 7.39 20.79
C TYR A 596 0.35 8.62 21.68
N LEU A 597 0.06 9.76 21.06
CA LEU A 597 -0.27 11.00 21.74
C LEU A 597 -1.78 11.19 21.86
N THR A 598 -2.22 11.71 23.01
CA THR A 598 -3.61 12.09 23.24
C THR A 598 -3.76 13.23 24.25
N TYR A 599 -4.77 14.08 24.06
CA TYR A 599 -5.17 15.10 25.04
C TYR A 599 -6.23 14.58 26.03
N ASN A 600 -6.69 13.35 25.87
CA ASN A 600 -7.72 12.69 26.68
C ASN A 600 -7.11 11.84 27.81
N ALA A 601 -6.10 12.40 28.47
CA ALA A 601 -5.35 11.76 29.55
C ALA A 601 -4.98 12.79 30.64
N SER A 602 -4.36 12.30 31.72
CA SER A 602 -3.95 13.11 32.86
C SER A 602 -2.47 12.92 33.24
N GLU A 603 -1.81 11.89 32.73
CA GLU A 603 -0.39 11.59 32.96
C GLU A 603 0.20 10.79 31.78
N HIS A 604 1.52 10.76 31.69
CA HIS A 604 2.27 9.93 30.75
C HIS A 604 2.45 8.51 31.31
N ASP A 605 2.53 7.51 30.44
CA ASP A 605 2.80 6.12 30.85
C ASP A 605 4.31 5.81 31.01
N LEU A 606 5.17 6.78 30.69
CA LEU A 606 6.63 6.63 30.76
C LEU A 606 7.35 7.92 31.13
N ASP A 607 8.61 7.77 31.52
CA ASP A 607 9.57 8.84 31.79
C ASP A 607 10.38 9.21 30.53
N PHE A 608 11.00 10.40 30.50
CA PHE A 608 11.66 10.99 29.31
C PHE A 608 13.16 11.25 29.52
N ASP A 609 13.88 10.27 30.07
CA ASP A 609 15.31 10.41 30.41
C ASP A 609 16.28 9.94 29.30
N ASP A 610 15.77 9.30 28.23
CA ASP A 610 16.60 8.66 27.21
C ASP A 610 17.27 9.67 26.25
N HIS A 611 16.65 10.83 26.02
CA HIS A 611 17.13 11.91 25.13
C HIS A 611 17.62 11.41 23.76
N GLY A 612 16.83 10.50 23.16
CA GLY A 612 17.19 9.78 21.94
C GLY A 612 17.26 10.64 20.67
N VAL A 613 17.61 9.98 19.56
CA VAL A 613 17.54 10.55 18.22
C VAL A 613 16.18 10.23 17.62
N VAL A 614 15.44 11.27 17.21
CA VAL A 614 14.16 11.12 16.52
C VAL A 614 14.43 10.82 15.05
N VAL A 615 13.85 9.75 14.53
CA VAL A 615 13.84 9.40 13.11
C VAL A 615 12.40 9.54 12.61
N LEU A 616 12.20 10.41 11.62
CA LEU A 616 10.89 10.61 11.00
C LEU A 616 10.70 9.56 9.93
N GLY A 617 9.52 8.93 9.86
CA GLY A 617 9.16 7.96 8.82
C GLY A 617 8.69 8.60 7.53
N SER A 618 8.41 7.77 6.53
CA SER A 618 7.90 8.21 5.23
C SER A 618 6.42 8.62 5.25
N GLY A 619 5.69 8.31 6.32
CA GLY A 619 4.24 8.37 6.33
C GLY A 619 3.64 7.34 5.37
N VAL A 620 2.47 7.65 4.82
CA VAL A 620 1.72 6.77 3.93
C VAL A 620 2.40 6.53 2.59
N TYR A 621 2.33 5.28 2.13
CA TYR A 621 2.72 4.94 0.77
C TYR A 621 1.85 5.63 -0.28
N ARG A 622 2.50 6.09 -1.35
CA ARG A 622 1.89 6.74 -2.50
C ARG A 622 2.78 6.54 -3.73
N ILE A 623 2.28 6.80 -4.93
CA ILE A 623 3.06 6.67 -6.16
C ILE A 623 4.24 7.64 -6.12
N GLY A 624 5.43 7.09 -6.02
CA GLY A 624 6.71 7.78 -5.90
C GLY A 624 7.31 7.87 -4.50
N SER A 625 6.60 7.36 -3.48
CA SER A 625 7.09 7.16 -2.13
C SER A 625 6.52 5.86 -1.55
N SER A 626 7.27 4.77 -1.69
CA SER A 626 6.89 3.43 -1.26
C SER A 626 7.90 2.85 -0.24
N VAL A 627 8.01 1.53 -0.16
CA VAL A 627 8.81 0.79 0.84
C VAL A 627 10.30 1.13 0.84
N GLU A 628 10.84 1.70 -0.24
CA GLU A 628 12.21 2.19 -0.32
C GLU A 628 12.61 3.13 0.84
N PHE A 629 11.71 4.02 1.24
CA PHE A 629 11.95 5.02 2.28
C PHE A 629 11.73 4.44 3.67
N ASP A 630 10.87 3.42 3.79
CA ASP A 630 10.77 2.62 5.01
C ASP A 630 12.06 1.85 5.25
N TRP A 631 12.62 1.23 4.21
CA TRP A 631 13.90 0.52 4.29
C TRP A 631 15.03 1.44 4.75
N CYS A 632 15.12 2.64 4.18
CA CYS A 632 16.10 3.64 4.59
C CYS A 632 15.92 4.05 6.06
N SER A 633 14.68 4.28 6.50
CA SER A 633 14.38 4.64 7.90
C SER A 633 14.77 3.54 8.88
N VAL A 634 14.41 2.29 8.58
CA VAL A 634 14.74 1.13 9.43
C VAL A 634 16.25 0.88 9.49
N ARG A 635 16.97 1.01 8.37
CA ARG A 635 18.43 0.88 8.35
C ARG A 635 19.12 1.97 9.16
N ALA A 636 18.63 3.21 9.11
CA ALA A 636 19.15 4.28 9.95
C ALA A 636 18.93 4.00 11.44
N ILE A 637 17.73 3.56 11.84
CA ILE A 637 17.42 3.19 13.22
C ILE A 637 18.33 2.06 13.71
N ARG A 638 18.44 0.96 12.96
CA ARG A 638 19.31 -0.16 13.33
C ARG A 638 20.76 0.28 13.48
N THR A 639 21.25 1.12 12.58
CA THR A 639 22.60 1.69 12.66
C THR A 639 22.79 2.54 13.92
N LEU A 640 21.84 3.41 14.24
CA LEU A 640 21.88 4.24 15.47
C LEU A 640 21.91 3.37 16.73
N ARG A 641 21.09 2.30 16.78
CA ARG A 641 21.07 1.36 17.91
C ARG A 641 22.37 0.57 18.03
N GLU A 642 22.94 0.12 16.92
CA GLU A 642 24.27 -0.55 16.88
C GLU A 642 25.38 0.38 17.40
N LEU A 643 25.25 1.69 17.18
CA LEU A 643 26.16 2.72 17.70
C LEU A 643 25.88 3.13 19.16
N GLY A 644 24.87 2.54 19.80
CA GLY A 644 24.51 2.80 21.19
C GLY A 644 23.63 4.03 21.43
N TYR A 645 23.06 4.63 20.39
CA TYR A 645 22.10 5.72 20.53
C TYR A 645 20.70 5.17 20.81
N LYS A 646 19.97 5.82 21.72
CA LYS A 646 18.53 5.62 21.87
C LYS A 646 17.80 6.18 20.66
N THR A 647 16.84 5.44 20.13
CA THR A 647 16.11 5.82 18.91
C THR A 647 14.62 5.99 19.16
N VAL A 648 14.05 7.06 18.63
CA VAL A 648 12.62 7.37 18.66
C VAL A 648 12.10 7.38 17.22
N MET A 649 11.19 6.48 16.86
CA MET A 649 10.57 6.44 15.52
C MET A 649 9.22 7.16 15.53
N ILE A 650 8.95 8.01 14.54
CA ILE A 650 7.63 8.63 14.32
C ILE A 650 7.13 8.24 12.93
N ASN A 651 6.04 7.46 12.84
CA ASN A 651 5.43 7.09 11.57
C ASN A 651 3.96 6.68 11.74
N SER A 652 3.17 6.71 10.67
CA SER A 652 1.73 6.42 10.69
C SER A 652 1.26 5.36 9.69
N ASN A 653 2.18 4.64 9.05
CA ASN A 653 1.86 3.61 8.07
C ASN A 653 1.83 2.21 8.70
N PRO A 654 0.65 1.54 8.77
CA PRO A 654 0.53 0.23 9.43
C PRO A 654 1.18 -0.91 8.65
N GLU A 655 1.46 -0.74 7.36
CA GLU A 655 2.04 -1.76 6.49
C GLU A 655 3.57 -1.91 6.65
N THR A 656 4.20 -1.08 7.48
CA THR A 656 5.66 -0.90 7.49
C THR A 656 6.38 -1.71 8.57
N VAL A 657 7.67 -1.98 8.32
CA VAL A 657 8.57 -2.53 9.35
C VAL A 657 9.00 -1.43 10.30
N SER A 658 9.09 -0.17 9.88
CA SER A 658 9.45 0.92 10.81
C SER A 658 8.42 1.15 11.92
N THR A 659 7.15 0.82 11.71
CA THR A 659 6.12 0.83 12.77
C THR A 659 6.04 -0.49 13.52
N ASP A 660 7.09 -1.30 13.49
CA ASP A 660 7.24 -2.47 14.33
C ASP A 660 7.92 -2.11 15.66
N THR A 661 7.38 -2.58 16.77
CA THR A 661 7.80 -2.21 18.12
C THR A 661 9.21 -2.71 18.44
N ASP A 662 9.69 -3.69 17.68
CA ASP A 662 11.02 -4.27 17.81
C ASP A 662 12.15 -3.40 17.21
N GLU A 663 11.81 -2.46 16.31
CA GLU A 663 12.82 -1.74 15.52
C GLU A 663 13.43 -0.54 16.27
N ALA A 664 12.65 0.17 17.08
CA ALA A 664 13.10 1.36 17.83
C ALA A 664 12.94 1.18 19.35
N ASP A 665 13.76 1.87 20.15
CA ASP A 665 13.57 1.92 21.61
C ASP A 665 12.23 2.55 22.03
N ARG A 666 11.73 3.51 21.23
CA ARG A 666 10.40 4.13 21.37
C ARG A 666 9.78 4.31 19.99
N LEU A 667 8.57 3.81 19.80
CA LEU A 667 7.81 3.97 18.56
C LEU A 667 6.57 4.81 18.84
N TYR A 668 6.50 6.00 18.24
CA TYR A 668 5.30 6.83 18.21
C TYR A 668 4.53 6.56 16.91
N PHE A 669 3.36 5.94 17.04
CA PHE A 669 2.44 5.76 15.92
C PHE A 669 1.65 7.06 15.70
N GLU A 670 2.30 8.02 15.06
CA GLU A 670 1.85 9.41 14.99
C GLU A 670 1.99 10.06 13.62
N THR A 671 1.25 11.15 13.43
CA THR A 671 1.32 11.95 12.21
C THR A 671 2.71 12.57 12.06
N VAL A 672 3.33 12.43 10.89
CA VAL A 672 4.62 13.07 10.56
C VAL A 672 4.35 14.49 10.04
N ASP A 673 4.03 15.40 10.96
CA ASP A 673 3.82 16.83 10.70
C ASP A 673 4.64 17.72 11.67
N LEU A 674 4.60 19.03 11.46
CA LEU A 674 5.37 19.99 12.26
C LEU A 674 4.94 19.98 13.73
N GLU A 675 3.63 20.05 13.98
CA GLU A 675 3.06 20.08 15.33
C GLU A 675 3.47 18.87 16.15
N THR A 676 3.23 17.67 15.62
CA THR A 676 3.43 16.40 16.32
C THR A 676 4.91 16.09 16.48
N SER A 677 5.72 16.36 15.43
CA SER A 677 7.17 16.16 15.52
C SER A 677 7.81 17.06 16.58
N LEU A 678 7.34 18.31 16.72
CA LEU A 678 7.82 19.21 17.78
C LEU A 678 7.34 18.78 19.16
N ASP A 679 6.08 18.35 19.31
CA ASP A 679 5.58 17.84 20.59
C ASP A 679 6.41 16.64 21.09
N ILE A 680 6.72 15.68 20.21
CA ILE A 680 7.54 14.52 20.58
C ILE A 680 9.00 14.93 20.84
N TYR A 681 9.57 15.79 20.00
CA TYR A 681 10.94 16.29 20.17
C TYR A 681 11.14 17.01 21.51
N ASP A 682 10.18 17.86 21.89
CA ASP A 682 10.21 18.61 23.15
C ASP A 682 10.00 17.67 24.35
N LEU A 683 9.04 16.73 24.28
CA LEU A 683 8.77 15.76 25.34
C LEU A 683 9.97 14.84 25.61
N GLU A 684 10.61 14.32 24.56
CA GLU A 684 11.77 13.43 24.67
C GLU A 684 13.06 14.16 25.09
N GLY A 685 13.09 15.50 25.04
CA GLY A 685 14.33 16.27 25.13
C GLY A 685 15.36 15.77 24.11
N ALA A 686 14.91 15.47 22.89
CA ALA A 686 15.66 14.68 21.93
C ALA A 686 16.97 15.35 21.50
N ARG A 687 18.01 14.54 21.25
CA ARG A 687 19.33 15.00 20.81
C ARG A 687 19.31 15.64 19.42
N GLY A 688 18.35 15.27 18.58
CA GLY A 688 18.17 15.78 17.23
C GLY A 688 17.14 14.98 16.44
N ILE A 689 16.75 15.53 15.28
CA ILE A 689 15.78 14.93 14.34
C ILE A 689 16.49 14.56 13.04
N LEU A 690 16.35 13.31 12.61
CA LEU A 690 16.82 12.78 11.34
C LEU A 690 15.63 12.57 10.38
N GLY A 691 15.54 13.40 9.34
CA GLY A 691 14.52 13.30 8.30
C GLY A 691 15.03 12.89 6.91
N ALA A 692 16.36 12.91 6.69
CA ALA A 692 16.95 12.73 5.36
C ALA A 692 16.82 11.32 4.75
N MET A 693 16.29 10.35 5.50
CA MET A 693 16.17 8.94 5.08
C MET A 693 14.79 8.62 4.47
N SER A 694 13.84 9.54 4.59
CA SER A 694 12.42 9.14 4.72
C SER A 694 11.53 9.79 3.66
N GLY A 695 12.12 10.12 2.50
CA GLY A 695 11.40 10.71 1.38
C GLY A 695 11.07 12.20 1.61
N GLN A 696 9.98 12.66 0.98
CA GLN A 696 9.70 14.09 0.87
C GLN A 696 9.02 14.70 2.09
N LEU A 697 8.17 13.94 2.78
CA LEU A 697 7.34 14.49 3.86
C LEU A 697 8.20 15.09 4.99
N PRO A 698 9.22 14.39 5.54
CA PRO A 698 10.16 14.98 6.49
C PRO A 698 11.01 16.11 5.90
N ASN A 699 11.36 16.03 4.62
CA ASN A 699 12.18 17.04 3.95
C ASN A 699 11.44 18.39 3.86
N ASN A 700 10.14 18.36 3.56
CA ASN A 700 9.28 19.54 3.50
C ASN A 700 9.17 20.29 4.83
N ILE A 701 9.24 19.58 5.96
CA ILE A 701 9.13 20.16 7.30
C ILE A 701 10.48 20.46 7.95
N ALA A 702 11.61 20.11 7.32
CA ALA A 702 12.95 20.30 7.88
C ALA A 702 13.27 21.77 8.21
N LEU A 703 12.96 22.69 7.30
CA LEU A 703 13.20 24.12 7.51
C LEU A 703 12.24 24.74 8.56
N PRO A 704 10.92 24.45 8.54
CA PRO A 704 10.03 24.79 9.66
C PRO A 704 10.51 24.28 11.02
N LEU A 705 10.95 23.02 11.12
CA LEU A 705 11.48 22.43 12.35
C LEU A 705 12.71 23.21 12.86
N HIS A 706 13.65 23.51 11.96
CA HIS A 706 14.85 24.28 12.31
C HIS A 706 14.51 25.69 12.81
N ARG A 707 13.59 26.39 12.15
CA ARG A 707 13.12 27.72 12.56
C ARG A 707 12.40 27.72 13.91
N ALA A 708 11.77 26.60 14.27
CA ALA A 708 11.15 26.40 15.57
C ALA A 708 12.16 26.04 16.68
N GLY A 709 13.45 25.86 16.34
CA GLY A 709 14.53 25.57 17.29
C GLY A 709 14.92 24.10 17.39
N ALA A 710 14.30 23.20 16.62
CA ALA A 710 14.69 21.79 16.61
C ALA A 710 16.04 21.58 15.91
N LYS A 711 16.88 20.70 16.47
CA LYS A 711 18.17 20.35 15.88
C LYS A 711 18.00 19.27 14.81
N VAL A 712 17.88 19.70 13.55
CA VAL A 712 17.88 18.79 12.40
C VAL A 712 19.30 18.27 12.16
N LEU A 713 19.45 16.95 12.07
CA LEU A 713 20.74 16.26 11.87
C LEU A 713 21.06 16.06 10.39
N GLY A 714 22.35 16.15 10.04
CA GLY A 714 22.85 15.97 8.68
C GLY A 714 22.99 17.29 7.93
N THR A 715 22.70 17.30 6.63
CA THR A 715 22.74 18.51 5.81
C THR A 715 21.78 19.57 6.35
N SER A 716 22.21 20.83 6.37
CA SER A 716 21.40 21.90 6.95
C SER A 716 20.09 22.11 6.18
N PRO A 717 18.97 22.41 6.86
CA PRO A 717 17.69 22.66 6.18
C PRO A 717 17.71 23.82 5.18
N GLU A 718 18.58 24.81 5.34
CA GLU A 718 18.79 25.88 4.34
C GLU A 718 19.44 25.36 3.05
N MET A 719 20.35 24.38 3.17
CA MET A 719 20.97 23.74 2.00
C MET A 719 20.00 22.79 1.31
N ILE A 720 19.14 22.10 2.07
CA ILE A 720 18.02 21.33 1.51
C ILE A 720 17.12 22.25 0.68
N ASP A 721 16.67 23.38 1.24
CA ASP A 721 15.86 24.38 0.52
C ASP A 721 16.60 24.99 -0.68
N SER A 722 17.93 25.16 -0.59
CA SER A 722 18.75 25.64 -1.70
C SER A 722 18.81 24.65 -2.88
N ALA A 723 18.69 23.34 -2.61
CA ALA A 723 18.64 22.31 -3.64
C ALA A 723 17.24 22.14 -4.24
N GLU A 724 16.18 22.21 -3.42
CA GLU A 724 14.80 22.06 -3.90
C GLU A 724 14.27 23.30 -4.63
N ASN A 725 14.69 24.49 -4.20
CA ASN A 725 14.31 25.72 -4.87
C ASN A 725 15.08 25.88 -6.19
N ARG A 726 14.36 25.73 -7.32
CA ARG A 726 14.96 25.76 -8.67
C ARG A 726 15.80 27.01 -8.95
N TYR A 727 15.39 28.18 -8.46
CA TYR A 727 16.14 29.41 -8.67
C TYR A 727 17.47 29.42 -7.90
N LYS A 728 17.44 29.03 -6.61
CA LYS A 728 18.64 28.92 -5.77
C LYS A 728 19.59 27.86 -6.32
N PHE A 729 19.04 26.70 -6.70
CA PHE A 729 19.80 25.58 -7.24
C PHE A 729 20.47 25.94 -8.57
N SER A 730 19.73 26.50 -9.52
CA SER A 730 20.29 26.93 -10.82
C SER A 730 21.42 27.93 -10.64
N ARG A 731 21.23 28.96 -9.81
CA ARG A 731 22.28 29.96 -9.55
C ARG A 731 23.50 29.33 -8.89
N MET A 732 23.33 28.29 -8.09
CA MET A 732 24.44 27.53 -7.55
C MET A 732 25.18 26.79 -8.67
N LEU A 733 24.47 26.04 -9.52
CA LEU A 733 25.06 25.32 -10.66
C LEU A 733 25.87 26.24 -11.58
N ASP A 734 25.34 27.41 -11.91
CA ASP A 734 26.04 28.40 -12.74
C ASP A 734 27.35 28.89 -12.09
N ARG A 735 27.36 29.06 -10.75
CA ARG A 735 28.55 29.50 -9.99
C ARG A 735 29.62 28.43 -9.91
N ILE A 736 29.23 27.16 -9.87
CA ILE A 736 30.16 26.01 -9.79
C ILE A 736 30.49 25.42 -11.17
N GLU A 737 30.05 26.08 -12.23
CA GLU A 737 30.29 25.69 -13.63
C GLU A 737 29.80 24.26 -13.95
N VAL A 738 28.61 23.91 -13.45
CA VAL A 738 27.92 22.65 -13.78
C VAL A 738 26.76 22.94 -14.72
N ASP A 739 26.73 22.27 -15.88
CA ASP A 739 25.74 22.53 -16.93
C ASP A 739 24.33 22.01 -16.54
N GLN A 740 23.31 22.70 -17.02
CA GLN A 740 21.89 22.41 -16.78
C GLN A 740 21.05 22.79 -18.01
N PRO A 741 19.90 22.14 -18.25
CA PRO A 741 19.03 22.53 -19.35
C PRO A 741 18.54 23.98 -19.20
N THR A 742 18.49 24.71 -20.31
CA THR A 742 17.98 26.09 -20.34
C THR A 742 16.56 26.14 -19.79
N TRP A 743 16.32 27.01 -18.80
CA TRP A 743 15.03 27.12 -18.13
C TRP A 743 14.68 28.56 -17.77
N LYS A 744 13.39 28.83 -17.52
CA LYS A 744 12.91 30.11 -16.99
C LYS A 744 11.61 29.91 -16.19
N GLU A 745 11.48 30.65 -15.09
CA GLU A 745 10.24 30.78 -14.33
C GLU A 745 9.41 31.95 -14.90
N LEU A 746 8.13 31.69 -15.15
CA LEU A 746 7.28 32.54 -15.97
C LEU A 746 5.91 32.66 -15.33
N THR A 747 5.40 33.89 -15.24
CA THR A 747 4.10 34.22 -14.63
C THR A 747 3.02 34.55 -15.66
N SER A 748 3.39 34.74 -16.93
CA SER A 748 2.45 35.11 -17.99
C SER A 748 2.62 34.24 -19.24
N PHE A 749 1.51 34.04 -19.95
CA PHE A 749 1.48 33.27 -21.20
C PHE A 749 2.38 33.87 -22.28
N GLU A 750 2.39 35.20 -22.44
CA GLU A 750 3.21 35.88 -23.45
C GLU A 750 4.71 35.69 -23.20
N GLU A 751 5.15 35.77 -21.93
CA GLU A 751 6.55 35.49 -21.61
C GLU A 751 6.91 34.02 -21.83
N ALA A 752 5.98 33.10 -21.51
CA ALA A 752 6.17 31.67 -21.75
C ALA A 752 6.33 31.37 -23.25
N LYS A 753 5.46 31.94 -24.08
CA LYS A 753 5.53 31.83 -25.54
C LYS A 753 6.86 32.37 -26.08
N SER A 754 7.27 33.57 -25.67
CA SER A 754 8.54 34.18 -26.08
C SER A 754 9.74 33.31 -25.70
N PHE A 755 9.74 32.74 -24.50
CA PHE A 755 10.79 31.83 -24.05
C PHE A 755 10.82 30.54 -24.88
N CYS A 756 9.66 29.89 -25.09
CA CYS A 756 9.55 28.66 -25.88
C CYS A 756 10.02 28.85 -27.33
N GLN A 757 9.73 30.00 -27.94
CA GLN A 757 10.25 30.33 -29.28
C GLN A 757 11.77 30.47 -29.30
N LYS A 758 12.36 31.03 -28.23
CA LYS A 758 13.81 31.17 -28.08
C LYS A 758 14.52 29.83 -27.88
N VAL A 759 14.00 28.96 -27.01
CA VAL A 759 14.62 27.66 -26.71
C VAL A 759 14.24 26.55 -27.69
N THR A 760 13.23 26.79 -28.53
CA THR A 760 12.59 25.86 -29.47
C THR A 760 11.90 24.67 -28.80
N TYR A 761 10.77 24.22 -29.35
CA TYR A 761 10.09 23.00 -28.90
C TYR A 761 10.91 21.73 -29.21
N PRO A 762 10.69 20.61 -28.49
CA PRO A 762 9.82 20.48 -27.33
C PRO A 762 10.37 21.14 -26.05
N VAL A 763 9.47 21.45 -25.13
CA VAL A 763 9.77 21.99 -23.79
C VAL A 763 9.02 21.19 -22.72
N LEU A 764 9.55 21.20 -21.51
CA LEU A 764 8.95 20.62 -20.33
C LEU A 764 8.34 21.72 -19.47
N VAL A 765 7.06 21.60 -19.15
CA VAL A 765 6.33 22.57 -18.33
C VAL A 765 6.00 21.92 -16.99
N ARG A 766 6.31 22.61 -15.89
CA ARG A 766 6.08 22.12 -14.53
C ARG A 766 5.64 23.23 -13.57
N PRO A 767 4.77 22.93 -12.59
CA PRO A 767 4.54 23.82 -11.45
C PRO A 767 5.78 23.88 -10.53
N SER A 768 5.94 24.95 -9.76
CA SER A 768 6.98 25.07 -8.73
C SER A 768 6.66 24.20 -7.50
N TYR A 769 7.68 23.60 -6.85
CA TYR A 769 7.59 22.77 -5.63
C TYR A 769 6.77 21.47 -5.74
N VAL A 770 7.07 20.62 -6.72
CA VAL A 770 6.33 19.36 -6.94
C VAL A 770 7.27 18.16 -7.06
N LEU A 771 6.86 17.01 -6.52
CA LEU A 771 7.57 15.73 -6.61
C LEU A 771 6.94 14.76 -7.61
N SER A 772 7.69 13.74 -7.99
CA SER A 772 7.23 12.63 -8.85
C SER A 772 6.73 13.07 -10.24
N GLY A 773 7.16 14.25 -10.66
CA GLY A 773 6.68 14.91 -11.85
C GLY A 773 5.20 15.26 -11.84
N ALA A 774 4.58 15.46 -10.67
CA ALA A 774 3.13 15.64 -10.62
C ALA A 774 2.71 16.89 -11.42
N ALA A 775 1.68 16.71 -12.24
CA ALA A 775 1.22 17.69 -13.22
C ALA A 775 2.28 18.16 -14.23
N MET A 776 3.42 17.49 -14.43
CA MET A 776 4.39 17.85 -15.47
C MET A 776 3.92 17.42 -16.85
N ASN A 777 4.24 18.20 -17.88
CA ASN A 777 3.86 17.87 -19.25
C ASN A 777 4.93 18.26 -20.27
N THR A 778 5.10 17.42 -21.29
CA THR A 778 5.95 17.70 -22.46
C THR A 778 5.13 18.36 -23.54
N VAL A 779 5.50 19.58 -23.89
CA VAL A 779 4.81 20.42 -24.86
C VAL A 779 5.61 20.46 -26.15
N TYR A 780 4.98 20.09 -27.27
CA TYR A 780 5.63 19.98 -28.59
C TYR A 780 5.27 21.13 -29.54
N SER A 781 4.24 21.91 -29.23
CA SER A 781 3.81 23.04 -30.04
C SER A 781 3.25 24.19 -29.20
N GLU A 782 3.13 25.37 -29.81
CA GLU A 782 2.53 26.54 -29.16
C GLU A 782 1.05 26.33 -28.77
N LYS A 783 0.29 25.58 -29.59
CA LYS A 783 -1.11 25.25 -29.27
C LYS A 783 -1.22 24.35 -28.05
N ASP A 784 -0.29 23.40 -27.92
CA ASP A 784 -0.24 22.52 -26.76
C ASP A 784 0.12 23.31 -25.50
N LEU A 785 1.00 24.31 -25.62
CA LEU A 785 1.37 25.21 -24.52
C LEU A 785 0.17 26.00 -24.01
N GLU A 786 -0.63 26.57 -24.91
CA GLU A 786 -1.84 27.32 -24.59
C GLU A 786 -2.91 26.46 -23.91
N SER A 787 -3.18 25.27 -24.47
CA SER A 787 -4.12 24.33 -23.88
C SER A 787 -3.71 23.92 -22.47
N TYR A 788 -2.41 23.66 -22.26
CA TYR A 788 -1.89 23.23 -20.97
C TYR A 788 -1.88 24.37 -19.94
N LEU A 789 -1.43 25.58 -20.32
CA LEU A 789 -1.40 26.70 -19.38
C LEU A 789 -2.81 27.15 -18.95
N ASN A 790 -3.81 27.06 -19.84
CA ASN A 790 -5.21 27.31 -19.47
C ASN A 790 -5.73 26.28 -18.44
N GLN A 791 -5.35 25.00 -18.58
CA GLN A 791 -5.67 23.97 -17.59
C GLN A 791 -4.90 24.17 -16.29
N ALA A 792 -3.62 24.54 -16.35
CA ALA A 792 -2.79 24.78 -15.18
C ALA A 792 -3.24 26.02 -14.37
N ALA A 793 -3.74 27.06 -15.03
CA ALA A 793 -4.28 28.25 -14.39
C ALA A 793 -5.57 27.99 -13.57
N GLU A 794 -6.31 26.93 -13.89
CA GLU A 794 -7.44 26.46 -13.05
C GLU A 794 -6.97 25.72 -11.79
N VAL A 795 -5.78 25.10 -11.83
CA VAL A 795 -5.21 24.29 -10.75
C VAL A 795 -4.39 25.13 -9.76
N SER A 796 -3.71 26.19 -10.22
CA SER A 796 -2.98 27.11 -9.35
C SER A 796 -3.02 28.53 -9.89
N ARG A 797 -3.85 29.38 -9.28
CA ARG A 797 -3.97 30.80 -9.65
C ARG A 797 -2.82 31.68 -9.15
N ASP A 798 -2.08 31.22 -8.14
CA ASP A 798 -1.14 32.05 -7.38
C ASP A 798 0.35 31.64 -7.55
N HIS A 799 0.67 30.67 -8.40
CA HIS A 799 2.06 30.20 -8.58
C HIS A 799 2.58 30.28 -10.02
N PRO A 800 3.84 30.75 -10.22
CA PRO A 800 4.51 30.77 -11.51
C PRO A 800 4.78 29.36 -12.06
N VAL A 801 4.86 29.25 -13.38
CA VAL A 801 5.16 28.01 -14.09
C VAL A 801 6.63 28.00 -14.51
N VAL A 802 7.31 26.87 -14.34
CA VAL A 802 8.70 26.68 -14.77
C VAL A 802 8.73 25.96 -16.11
N ILE A 803 9.36 26.57 -17.11
CA ILE A 803 9.55 25.96 -18.44
C ILE A 803 11.03 25.64 -18.63
N THR A 804 11.32 24.41 -19.04
CA THR A 804 12.68 23.90 -19.29
C THR A 804 12.81 23.32 -20.69
N LYS A 805 13.96 23.47 -21.35
CA LYS A 805 14.21 22.83 -22.65
C LYS A 805 14.22 21.30 -22.48
N TYR A 806 13.34 20.61 -23.21
CA TYR A 806 13.33 19.16 -23.28
C TYR A 806 14.38 18.67 -24.29
N ILE A 807 15.25 17.76 -23.85
CA ILE A 807 16.35 17.23 -24.66
C ILE A 807 15.98 15.83 -25.15
N GLU A 808 15.59 15.73 -26.42
CA GLU A 808 15.18 14.46 -27.01
C GLU A 808 16.34 13.50 -27.25
N ASN A 809 16.07 12.19 -27.13
CA ASN A 809 17.03 11.10 -27.37
C ASN A 809 18.30 11.22 -26.52
N ALA A 810 18.13 11.59 -25.26
CA ALA A 810 19.21 11.64 -24.30
C ALA A 810 19.03 10.52 -23.27
N LYS A 811 20.14 9.97 -22.77
CA LYS A 811 20.11 8.99 -21.69
C LYS A 811 19.90 9.71 -20.37
N GLU A 812 19.06 9.14 -19.53
CA GLU A 812 18.93 9.56 -18.13
C GLU A 812 19.81 8.67 -17.25
N ILE A 813 20.44 9.27 -16.25
CA ILE A 813 21.42 8.62 -15.39
C ILE A 813 21.14 9.03 -13.96
N GLU A 814 21.13 8.04 -13.07
CA GLU A 814 20.90 8.24 -11.65
C GLU A 814 22.22 8.09 -10.89
N MET A 815 22.54 9.07 -10.04
CA MET A 815 23.71 9.06 -9.17
C MET A 815 23.27 9.10 -7.71
N ASP A 816 23.51 8.02 -6.99
CA ASP A 816 23.32 7.95 -5.54
C ASP A 816 24.66 8.11 -4.83
N ALA A 817 24.72 9.04 -3.89
CA ALA A 817 25.95 9.40 -3.22
C ALA A 817 25.74 9.70 -1.73
N VAL A 818 26.82 9.57 -0.97
CA VAL A 818 26.90 9.95 0.44
C VAL A 818 28.09 10.88 0.58
N ALA A 819 27.89 11.99 1.30
CA ALA A 819 28.93 12.97 1.57
C ALA A 819 29.05 13.28 3.06
N LYS A 820 30.22 13.79 3.45
CA LYS A 820 30.50 14.32 4.78
C LYS A 820 31.18 15.68 4.61
N ASP A 821 30.58 16.72 5.17
CA ASP A 821 31.09 18.10 5.10
C ASP A 821 31.42 18.54 3.65
N GLY A 822 30.57 18.11 2.72
CA GLY A 822 30.71 18.38 1.27
C GLY A 822 31.65 17.44 0.51
N GLU A 823 32.42 16.59 1.18
CA GLU A 823 33.27 15.58 0.54
C GLU A 823 32.51 14.28 0.27
N VAL A 824 32.56 13.77 -0.96
CA VAL A 824 31.86 12.54 -1.36
C VAL A 824 32.63 11.31 -0.88
N ILE A 825 32.02 10.55 0.04
CA ILE A 825 32.62 9.39 0.70
C ILE A 825 32.12 8.03 0.16
N GLY A 826 31.11 8.04 -0.71
CA GLY A 826 30.63 6.86 -1.45
C GLY A 826 29.67 7.28 -2.55
N HIS A 827 29.72 6.64 -3.71
CA HIS A 827 28.80 6.93 -4.81
C HIS A 827 28.66 5.75 -5.78
N PHE A 828 27.52 5.66 -6.44
CA PHE A 828 27.24 4.66 -7.47
C PHE A 828 26.37 5.26 -8.58
N ILE A 829 26.63 4.85 -9.82
CA ILE A 829 25.95 5.36 -11.02
C ILE A 829 25.09 4.26 -11.59
N SER A 830 23.79 4.53 -11.76
CA SER A 830 22.85 3.63 -12.42
C SER A 830 22.42 4.21 -13.77
N GLU A 831 22.37 3.36 -14.79
CA GLU A 831 21.95 3.74 -16.14
C GLU A 831 20.49 3.39 -16.38
N HIS A 832 19.71 4.31 -16.93
CA HIS A 832 18.33 4.02 -17.36
C HIS A 832 18.33 3.29 -18.72
N VAL A 833 17.41 2.35 -18.91
CA VAL A 833 17.15 1.75 -20.23
C VAL A 833 16.34 2.70 -21.11
N GLU A 834 15.34 3.35 -20.51
CA GLU A 834 14.49 4.33 -21.16
C GLU A 834 15.23 5.67 -21.30
N ASN A 835 14.93 6.40 -22.39
CA ASN A 835 15.49 7.74 -22.58
C ASN A 835 14.85 8.76 -21.61
N ALA A 836 15.55 9.86 -21.37
CA ALA A 836 15.05 11.00 -20.61
C ALA A 836 13.67 11.43 -21.14
N GLY A 837 12.71 11.55 -20.22
CA GLY A 837 11.29 11.75 -20.54
C GLY A 837 10.36 10.68 -19.97
N VAL A 838 10.89 9.50 -19.66
CA VAL A 838 10.27 8.56 -18.72
C VAL A 838 10.80 8.88 -17.33
N HIS A 839 9.90 9.14 -16.38
CA HIS A 839 10.28 9.48 -15.01
C HIS A 839 11.14 8.37 -14.38
N SER A 840 12.18 8.73 -13.62
CA SER A 840 13.15 7.79 -13.01
C SER A 840 12.51 6.62 -12.26
N GLY A 841 11.43 6.87 -11.52
CA GLY A 841 10.69 5.81 -10.82
C GLY A 841 10.07 4.75 -11.75
N ASP A 842 9.66 5.14 -12.96
CA ASP A 842 9.11 4.27 -14.00
C ASP A 842 10.18 3.73 -14.95
N ALA A 843 11.46 4.08 -14.73
CA ALA A 843 12.56 3.60 -15.52
C ALA A 843 13.10 2.27 -14.99
N THR A 844 13.67 1.50 -15.91
CA THR A 844 14.47 0.32 -15.65
C THR A 844 15.92 0.77 -15.42
N LEU A 845 16.52 0.36 -14.28
CA LEU A 845 17.88 0.75 -13.91
C LEU A 845 18.85 -0.43 -14.09
N ILE A 846 20.04 -0.13 -14.60
CA ILE A 846 21.14 -1.09 -14.75
C ILE A 846 22.33 -0.62 -13.90
N LEU A 847 22.86 -1.52 -13.07
CA LEU A 847 23.99 -1.27 -12.19
C LEU A 847 24.97 -2.46 -12.17
N PRO A 848 26.27 -2.26 -12.42
CA PRO A 848 26.93 -1.03 -12.90
C PRO A 848 26.49 -0.66 -14.34
N PRO A 849 26.69 0.60 -14.77
CA PRO A 849 26.25 1.05 -16.09
C PRO A 849 27.02 0.30 -17.19
N GLN A 850 26.34 -0.03 -18.28
CA GLN A 850 26.88 -0.93 -19.31
C GLN A 850 27.18 -0.21 -20.62
N ASP A 851 26.41 0.82 -20.95
CA ASP A 851 26.49 1.52 -22.23
C ASP A 851 26.91 2.99 -22.08
N LEU A 852 27.50 3.37 -20.95
CA LEU A 852 28.05 4.71 -20.69
C LEU A 852 29.55 4.77 -20.97
N GLU A 853 29.99 5.83 -21.65
CA GLU A 853 31.42 6.09 -21.87
C GLU A 853 32.12 6.51 -20.57
N ARG A 854 33.39 6.11 -20.42
CA ARG A 854 34.22 6.48 -19.24
C ARG A 854 34.38 7.99 -19.06
N THR A 855 34.40 8.74 -20.16
CA THR A 855 34.45 10.20 -20.18
C THR A 855 33.20 10.80 -19.53
N THR A 856 32.03 10.31 -19.91
CA THR A 856 30.72 10.69 -19.34
C THR A 856 30.66 10.37 -17.85
N ILE A 857 31.07 9.15 -17.44
CA ILE A 857 31.15 8.76 -16.03
C ILE A 857 31.99 9.75 -15.21
N LYS A 858 33.19 10.10 -15.68
CA LYS A 858 34.07 11.06 -14.99
C LYS A 858 33.45 12.44 -14.84
N ARG A 859 32.75 12.95 -15.87
CA ARG A 859 32.06 14.25 -15.82
C ARG A 859 30.95 14.24 -14.78
N ILE A 860 30.19 13.14 -14.69
CA ILE A 860 29.15 12.95 -13.69
C ILE A 860 29.76 12.97 -12.29
N GLU A 861 30.81 12.18 -12.04
CA GLU A 861 31.48 12.17 -10.73
C GLU A 861 32.03 13.55 -10.32
N GLU A 862 32.61 14.30 -11.27
CA GLU A 862 33.11 15.65 -11.02
C GLU A 862 31.97 16.61 -10.65
N ALA A 863 30.88 16.59 -11.41
CA ALA A 863 29.69 17.38 -11.10
C ALA A 863 29.10 17.02 -9.73
N THR A 864 29.03 15.73 -9.40
CA THR A 864 28.56 15.22 -8.10
C THR A 864 29.39 15.72 -6.93
N ARG A 865 30.73 15.75 -7.07
CA ARG A 865 31.64 16.32 -6.05
C ARG A 865 31.45 17.83 -5.91
N LYS A 866 31.35 18.56 -7.03
CA LYS A 866 31.12 20.02 -7.02
C LYS A 866 29.80 20.39 -6.35
N ILE A 867 28.71 19.66 -6.65
CA ILE A 867 27.39 19.87 -6.06
C ILE A 867 27.40 19.52 -4.57
N GLY A 868 27.98 18.37 -4.20
CA GLY A 868 28.11 17.96 -2.80
C GLY A 868 28.83 19.01 -1.95
N ALA A 869 29.95 19.54 -2.45
CA ALA A 869 30.72 20.59 -1.80
C ALA A 869 29.94 21.92 -1.71
N ALA A 870 29.25 22.32 -2.78
CA ALA A 870 28.51 23.58 -2.82
C ALA A 870 27.31 23.62 -1.85
N LEU A 871 26.65 22.47 -1.68
CA LEU A 871 25.54 22.28 -0.73
C LEU A 871 26.03 21.88 0.67
N ASN A 872 27.34 21.73 0.88
CA ASN A 872 27.95 21.24 2.12
C ASN A 872 27.24 19.98 2.67
N VAL A 873 27.01 19.00 1.79
CA VAL A 873 26.19 17.82 2.10
C VAL A 873 26.85 16.98 3.20
N THR A 874 26.05 16.59 4.19
CA THR A 874 26.40 15.58 5.19
C THR A 874 25.26 14.58 5.30
N GLY A 875 25.47 13.38 4.77
CA GLY A 875 24.44 12.35 4.65
C GLY A 875 24.17 11.95 3.20
N PRO A 876 23.00 11.38 2.91
CA PRO A 876 22.65 10.87 1.59
C PRO A 876 22.19 12.00 0.67
N TYR A 877 22.50 11.89 -0.61
CA TYR A 877 21.94 12.72 -1.66
C TYR A 877 21.93 11.99 -3.00
N ASN A 878 21.07 12.43 -3.91
CA ASN A 878 20.89 11.86 -5.23
C ASN A 878 20.88 12.97 -6.28
N ILE A 879 21.48 12.71 -7.43
CA ILE A 879 21.48 13.64 -8.56
C ILE A 879 21.06 12.88 -9.81
N GLN A 880 20.12 13.47 -10.56
CA GLN A 880 19.72 12.96 -11.86
C GLN A 880 20.40 13.76 -12.96
N PHE A 881 20.96 13.06 -13.94
CA PHE A 881 21.68 13.65 -15.07
C PHE A 881 21.06 13.24 -16.40
N ILE A 882 21.19 14.13 -17.38
CA ILE A 882 20.95 13.83 -18.79
C ILE A 882 22.30 13.79 -19.50
N ALA A 883 22.54 12.72 -20.26
CA ALA A 883 23.72 12.58 -21.10
C ALA A 883 23.34 12.47 -22.58
N LYS A 884 23.92 13.32 -23.42
CA LYS A 884 23.79 13.27 -24.88
C LYS A 884 25.07 13.75 -25.55
N ASP A 885 25.59 12.97 -26.51
CA ASP A 885 26.82 13.31 -27.23
C ASP A 885 28.00 13.65 -26.30
N ASN A 886 28.12 12.93 -25.17
CA ASN A 886 29.06 13.16 -24.05
C ASN A 886 28.88 14.46 -23.24
N ASP A 887 27.87 15.28 -23.55
CA ASP A 887 27.45 16.40 -22.72
C ASP A 887 26.54 15.93 -21.60
N VAL A 888 26.90 16.32 -20.38
CA VAL A 888 26.23 15.95 -19.13
C VAL A 888 25.58 17.20 -18.54
N ARG A 889 24.28 17.12 -18.28
CA ARG A 889 23.49 18.19 -17.67
C ARG A 889 22.72 17.69 -16.46
N VAL A 890 22.64 18.50 -15.42
CA VAL A 890 21.90 18.16 -14.20
C VAL A 890 20.40 18.44 -14.41
N ILE A 891 19.55 17.49 -14.03
CA ILE A 891 18.09 17.66 -13.97
C ILE A 891 17.70 18.27 -12.63
N GLU A 892 18.07 17.57 -11.55
CA GLU A 892 17.73 17.90 -10.17
C GLU A 892 18.74 17.25 -9.20
N CYS A 893 18.77 17.77 -7.97
CA CYS A 893 19.52 17.22 -6.85
C CYS A 893 18.58 17.09 -5.64
N ASN A 894 18.45 15.89 -5.12
CA ASN A 894 17.68 15.56 -3.94
C ASN A 894 18.65 15.37 -2.76
N VAL A 895 18.66 16.28 -1.78
CA VAL A 895 19.54 16.21 -0.60
C VAL A 895 18.91 15.33 0.48
N ARG A 896 18.67 14.07 0.10
CA ARG A 896 18.08 13.01 0.92
C ARG A 896 18.35 11.66 0.26
N ALA A 897 18.01 10.57 0.95
CA ALA A 897 17.93 9.26 0.32
C ALA A 897 16.95 9.29 -0.86
N SER A 898 17.30 8.60 -1.94
CA SER A 898 16.42 8.37 -3.09
C SER A 898 15.81 6.98 -3.01
N ARG A 899 14.86 6.70 -3.91
CA ARG A 899 14.20 5.39 -3.98
C ARG A 899 15.12 4.25 -4.43
N SER A 900 16.24 4.57 -5.08
CA SER A 900 17.20 3.62 -5.62
C SER A 900 18.28 3.22 -4.61
N PHE A 901 18.36 3.86 -3.43
CA PHE A 901 19.31 3.50 -2.36
C PHE A 901 19.23 2.02 -1.94
N PRO A 902 18.05 1.39 -1.73
CA PRO A 902 17.96 -0.04 -1.44
C PRO A 902 18.52 -0.90 -2.57
N PHE A 903 18.18 -0.58 -3.83
CA PHE A 903 18.67 -1.27 -5.01
C PHE A 903 20.20 -1.21 -5.10
N VAL A 904 20.75 0.00 -5.06
CA VAL A 904 22.20 0.24 -5.11
C VAL A 904 22.91 -0.47 -3.96
N SER A 905 22.38 -0.34 -2.74
CA SER A 905 23.03 -0.90 -1.55
C SER A 905 23.12 -2.43 -1.61
N LYS A 906 22.04 -3.08 -2.04
CA LYS A 906 21.98 -4.55 -2.13
C LYS A 906 22.74 -5.12 -3.32
N VAL A 907 22.75 -4.41 -4.45
CA VAL A 907 23.53 -4.85 -5.62
C VAL A 907 25.02 -4.72 -5.35
N MET A 908 25.45 -3.59 -4.80
CA MET A 908 26.88 -3.35 -4.55
C MET A 908 27.37 -4.03 -3.27
N GLY A 909 26.47 -4.51 -2.40
CA GLY A 909 26.81 -5.06 -1.09
C GLY A 909 27.37 -4.02 -0.13
N VAL A 910 27.00 -2.75 -0.31
CA VAL A 910 27.45 -1.61 0.48
C VAL A 910 26.23 -0.91 1.04
N ASP A 911 26.07 -0.90 2.36
CA ASP A 911 24.97 -0.17 2.99
C ASP A 911 25.23 1.35 2.99
N LEU A 912 24.63 2.04 2.02
CA LEU A 912 24.76 3.49 1.91
C LEU A 912 24.08 4.24 3.06
N ILE A 913 23.04 3.67 3.66
CA ILE A 913 22.31 4.29 4.76
C ILE A 913 23.11 4.18 6.04
N GLU A 914 23.77 3.05 6.28
CA GLU A 914 24.72 2.91 7.39
C GLU A 914 25.86 3.93 7.27
N LEU A 915 26.46 4.06 6.07
CA LEU A 915 27.51 5.04 5.80
C LEU A 915 27.03 6.48 6.04
N ALA A 916 25.84 6.81 5.54
CA ALA A 916 25.24 8.13 5.71
C ALA A 916 24.91 8.43 7.18
N THR A 917 24.35 7.46 7.91
CA THR A 917 24.02 7.60 9.32
C THR A 917 25.27 7.83 10.15
N LYS A 918 26.35 7.06 9.92
CA LYS A 918 27.64 7.27 10.59
C LYS A 918 28.22 8.66 10.30
N ALA A 919 28.17 9.11 9.05
CA ALA A 919 28.63 10.44 8.66
C ALA A 919 27.83 11.57 9.34
N ILE A 920 26.52 11.44 9.43
CA ILE A 920 25.62 12.39 10.11
C ILE A 920 25.94 12.45 11.62
N MET A 921 26.19 11.30 12.24
CA MET A 921 26.47 11.20 13.68
C MET A 921 27.92 11.51 14.05
N ASN A 922 28.80 11.77 13.07
CA ASN A 922 30.25 11.92 13.24
C ASN A 922 30.94 10.69 13.83
N GLU A 923 30.42 9.50 13.52
CA GLU A 923 30.99 8.23 13.93
C GLU A 923 32.05 7.74 12.93
N PRO A 924 33.02 6.90 13.36
CA PRO A 924 34.01 6.34 12.46
C PRO A 924 33.38 5.51 11.32
N PHE A 925 33.80 5.77 10.09
CA PHE A 925 33.40 5.01 8.91
C PHE A 925 34.59 4.80 7.96
N LYS A 926 34.43 3.89 7.01
CA LYS A 926 35.36 3.71 5.90
C LYS A 926 34.77 4.33 4.64
N ALA A 927 35.39 5.39 4.13
CA ALA A 927 35.03 5.95 2.84
C ALA A 927 35.32 4.91 1.73
N TYR A 928 34.43 4.82 0.75
CA TYR A 928 34.47 3.85 -0.36
C TYR A 928 34.70 2.42 0.13
N PRO A 929 33.76 1.86 0.92
CA PRO A 929 33.86 0.46 1.33
C PRO A 929 33.89 -0.45 0.08
N PRO A 930 34.61 -1.59 0.15
CA PRO A 930 34.70 -2.50 -0.98
C PRO A 930 33.32 -3.08 -1.30
N SER A 931 33.04 -3.22 -2.59
CA SER A 931 31.80 -3.85 -3.07
C SER A 931 31.91 -5.37 -3.01
N ASP A 932 30.80 -6.04 -2.63
CA ASP A 932 30.66 -7.50 -2.67
C ASP A 932 30.25 -8.01 -4.08
N LEU A 933 30.01 -7.11 -5.05
CA LEU A 933 29.53 -7.48 -6.39
C LEU A 933 30.63 -8.22 -7.18
N PRO A 934 30.35 -9.45 -7.67
CA PRO A 934 31.28 -10.16 -8.54
C PRO A 934 31.52 -9.41 -9.86
N ALA A 935 32.74 -9.47 -10.40
CA ALA A 935 33.14 -8.71 -11.60
C ALA A 935 32.25 -8.96 -12.85
N ASN A 936 31.66 -10.15 -12.97
CA ASN A 936 30.77 -10.53 -14.06
C ASN A 936 29.32 -10.62 -13.58
N CYS A 937 28.86 -9.65 -12.79
CA CYS A 937 27.49 -9.62 -12.30
C CYS A 937 26.90 -8.22 -12.50
N VAL A 938 25.64 -8.19 -12.94
CA VAL A 938 24.86 -6.96 -13.16
C VAL A 938 23.53 -7.11 -12.42
N GLY A 939 23.14 -6.06 -11.71
CA GLY A 939 21.81 -5.91 -11.15
C GLY A 939 20.93 -5.07 -12.08
N VAL A 940 19.70 -5.51 -12.31
CA VAL A 940 18.71 -4.75 -13.08
C VAL A 940 17.43 -4.60 -12.27
N LYS A 941 16.98 -3.36 -12.06
CA LYS A 941 15.69 -3.02 -11.46
C LYS A 941 14.67 -2.73 -12.56
N VAL A 942 13.47 -3.29 -12.44
CA VAL A 942 12.32 -3.06 -13.32
C VAL A 942 11.16 -2.53 -12.47
N PRO A 943 10.42 -1.50 -12.93
CA PRO A 943 9.24 -0.99 -12.24
C PRO A 943 8.06 -1.97 -12.29
N GLN A 944 7.25 -1.99 -11.22
CA GLN A 944 5.96 -2.67 -11.13
C GLN A 944 4.83 -1.67 -11.35
N PHE A 945 3.89 -2.00 -12.23
CA PHE A 945 2.71 -1.17 -12.52
C PHE A 945 1.42 -1.86 -12.12
N SER A 946 0.37 -1.06 -11.87
CA SER A 946 -0.97 -1.52 -11.51
C SER A 946 -2.05 -1.09 -12.52
N PHE A 947 -1.69 -0.87 -13.80
CA PHE A 947 -2.63 -0.44 -14.86
C PHE A 947 -3.85 -1.37 -14.99
N SER A 948 -3.67 -2.68 -14.77
CA SER A 948 -4.76 -3.66 -14.84
C SER A 948 -5.84 -3.47 -13.77
N ARG A 949 -5.51 -2.84 -12.63
CA ARG A 949 -6.45 -2.49 -11.56
C ARG A 949 -7.12 -1.14 -11.79
N LEU A 950 -6.57 -0.30 -12.65
CA LEU A 950 -7.01 1.07 -12.91
C LEU A 950 -7.72 1.14 -14.27
N SER A 951 -8.96 0.64 -14.33
CA SER A 951 -9.75 0.66 -15.57
C SER A 951 -9.85 2.07 -16.15
N GLY A 952 -9.50 2.21 -17.44
CA GLY A 952 -9.44 3.48 -18.15
C GLY A 952 -8.03 4.10 -18.19
N ALA A 953 -7.09 3.64 -17.37
CA ALA A 953 -5.71 4.09 -17.42
C ALA A 953 -5.08 3.78 -18.79
N ASP A 954 -4.39 4.76 -19.36
CA ASP A 954 -3.59 4.57 -20.56
C ASP A 954 -2.21 4.04 -20.11
N PRO A 955 -1.79 2.82 -20.48
CA PRO A 955 -0.53 2.23 -20.03
C PRO A 955 0.67 2.81 -20.81
N VAL A 956 0.83 4.13 -20.73
CA VAL A 956 1.88 4.90 -21.39
C VAL A 956 2.74 5.56 -20.32
N LEU A 957 4.05 5.47 -20.51
CA LEU A 957 5.03 6.09 -19.63
C LEU A 957 5.23 7.55 -20.03
N GLY A 958 5.50 8.41 -19.06
CA GLY A 958 5.75 9.82 -19.28
C GLY A 958 6.58 10.45 -18.16
N VAL A 959 6.49 11.77 -18.07
CA VAL A 959 7.25 12.57 -17.10
C VAL A 959 6.66 12.54 -15.69
N GLU A 960 5.42 12.08 -15.54
CA GLU A 960 4.79 11.81 -14.26
C GLU A 960 4.87 10.32 -13.94
N MET A 961 5.32 9.98 -12.74
CA MET A 961 5.48 8.59 -12.29
C MET A 961 4.14 7.89 -12.08
N ALA A 962 4.02 6.65 -12.55
CA ALA A 962 2.83 5.79 -12.45
C ALA A 962 3.07 4.43 -11.79
N SER A 963 4.33 3.99 -11.63
CA SER A 963 4.66 2.70 -10.99
C SER A 963 4.34 2.68 -9.50
N THR A 964 3.93 1.51 -9.00
CA THR A 964 3.52 1.29 -7.60
C THR A 964 4.56 0.54 -6.78
N GLY A 965 5.57 -0.04 -7.43
CA GLY A 965 6.65 -0.76 -6.77
C GLY A 965 7.79 -1.10 -7.73
N GLU A 966 8.69 -1.97 -7.30
CA GLU A 966 9.84 -2.39 -8.09
C GLU A 966 10.28 -3.82 -7.79
N VAL A 967 10.98 -4.41 -8.75
CA VAL A 967 11.67 -5.70 -8.61
C VAL A 967 13.07 -5.57 -9.15
N ALA A 968 14.02 -6.33 -8.61
CA ALA A 968 15.34 -6.47 -9.20
C ALA A 968 15.77 -7.93 -9.32
N SER A 969 16.70 -8.18 -10.22
CA SER A 969 17.33 -9.47 -10.38
C SER A 969 18.77 -9.32 -10.83
N PHE A 970 19.53 -10.40 -10.62
CA PHE A 970 20.95 -10.48 -10.93
C PHE A 970 21.20 -11.45 -12.09
N GLY A 971 22.18 -11.11 -12.92
CA GLY A 971 22.61 -11.93 -14.06
C GLY A 971 24.09 -11.78 -14.32
N VAL A 972 24.63 -12.67 -15.16
CA VAL A 972 26.03 -12.59 -15.62
C VAL A 972 26.23 -11.42 -16.60
N ASP A 973 25.15 -10.99 -17.23
CA ASP A 973 25.06 -9.81 -18.08
C ASP A 973 23.72 -9.08 -17.89
N LYS A 974 23.58 -7.92 -18.53
CA LYS A 974 22.36 -7.10 -18.45
C LYS A 974 21.12 -7.78 -19.05
N TYR A 975 21.28 -8.70 -20.00
CA TYR A 975 20.15 -9.35 -20.68
C TYR A 975 19.53 -10.43 -19.79
N GLU A 976 20.34 -11.25 -19.13
CA GLU A 976 19.88 -12.25 -18.18
C GLU A 976 19.24 -11.57 -16.96
N ALA A 977 19.88 -10.54 -16.42
CA ALA A 977 19.37 -9.77 -15.29
C ALA A 977 18.01 -9.11 -15.63
N TYR A 978 17.94 -8.43 -16.79
CA TYR A 978 16.71 -7.79 -17.26
C TYR A 978 15.58 -8.80 -17.49
N LEU A 979 15.85 -9.95 -18.11
CA LEU A 979 14.82 -10.96 -18.34
C LEU A 979 14.26 -11.53 -17.03
N LYS A 980 15.12 -11.83 -16.04
CA LYS A 980 14.67 -12.29 -14.71
C LYS A 980 13.88 -11.22 -13.98
N ALA A 981 14.32 -9.97 -14.02
CA ALA A 981 13.61 -8.86 -13.40
C ALA A 981 12.25 -8.62 -14.07
N LEU A 982 12.18 -8.67 -15.41
CA LEU A 982 10.93 -8.54 -16.15
C LEU A 982 9.96 -9.70 -15.87
N LEU A 983 10.44 -10.94 -15.82
CA LEU A 983 9.61 -12.09 -15.40
C LEU A 983 9.08 -11.93 -13.97
N SER A 984 9.82 -11.24 -13.10
CA SER A 984 9.42 -10.98 -11.71
C SER A 984 8.26 -9.99 -11.60
N THR A 985 7.98 -9.18 -12.63
CA THR A 985 6.80 -8.28 -12.65
C THR A 985 5.50 -8.97 -13.05
N GLY A 986 5.57 -10.27 -13.40
CA GLY A 986 4.46 -11.04 -13.95
C GLY A 986 4.42 -11.06 -15.47
N PHE A 987 5.40 -10.46 -16.16
CA PHE A 987 5.53 -10.56 -17.61
C PHE A 987 5.61 -12.02 -18.07
N LYS A 988 4.87 -12.34 -19.13
CA LYS A 988 4.89 -13.67 -19.76
C LYS A 988 5.53 -13.56 -21.13
N ILE A 989 6.59 -14.34 -21.36
CA ILE A 989 7.24 -14.40 -22.67
C ILE A 989 6.23 -14.95 -23.70
N PRO A 990 5.95 -14.23 -24.80
CA PRO A 990 5.02 -14.68 -25.81
C PRO A 990 5.58 -15.93 -26.51
N LYS A 991 4.73 -16.95 -26.72
CA LYS A 991 5.11 -18.22 -27.36
C LYS A 991 4.92 -18.25 -28.88
N ALA A 992 4.18 -17.29 -29.44
CA ALA A 992 3.81 -17.29 -30.86
C ALA A 992 3.78 -15.87 -31.45
N ASN A 993 2.61 -15.24 -31.48
CA ASN A 993 2.41 -13.99 -32.21
C ASN A 993 2.83 -12.76 -31.38
N ILE A 994 3.55 -11.83 -32.02
CA ILE A 994 3.88 -10.51 -31.48
C ILE A 994 3.26 -9.46 -32.39
N LEU A 995 2.53 -8.50 -31.82
CA LEU A 995 1.99 -7.34 -32.53
C LEU A 995 3.00 -6.19 -32.50
N LEU A 996 3.33 -5.63 -33.66
CA LEU A 996 4.19 -4.46 -33.78
C LEU A 996 3.42 -3.28 -34.37
N SER A 997 3.29 -2.19 -33.62
CA SER A 997 2.73 -0.92 -34.07
C SER A 997 3.70 0.20 -33.68
N ILE A 998 4.42 0.73 -34.67
CA ILE A 998 5.50 1.69 -34.46
C ILE A 998 5.10 3.02 -35.10
N GLY A 999 5.28 4.11 -34.37
CA GLY A 999 4.93 5.46 -34.82
C GLY A 999 5.80 5.94 -35.96
N SER A 1000 6.91 6.62 -35.63
CA SER A 1000 7.69 7.40 -36.58
C SER A 1000 8.51 6.54 -37.55
N TYR A 1001 8.91 7.11 -38.68
CA TYR A 1001 9.82 6.44 -39.62
C TYR A 1001 11.21 6.18 -39.01
N LYS A 1002 11.65 7.06 -38.10
CA LYS A 1002 12.93 6.92 -37.39
C LYS A 1002 12.91 5.65 -36.52
N ASP A 1003 11.89 5.49 -35.70
CA ASP A 1003 11.75 4.33 -34.79
C ASP A 1003 11.59 3.02 -35.60
N LYS A 1004 10.89 3.09 -36.73
CA LYS A 1004 10.80 1.97 -37.67
C LYS A 1004 12.18 1.54 -38.19
N ARG A 1005 13.05 2.50 -38.53
CA ARG A 1005 14.42 2.20 -38.97
C ARG A 1005 15.27 1.61 -37.85
N GLU A 1006 15.13 2.12 -36.63
CA GLU A 1006 15.85 1.65 -35.45
C GLU A 1006 15.45 0.21 -35.07
N MET A 1007 14.18 -0.15 -35.23
CA MET A 1007 13.67 -1.49 -34.89
C MET A 1007 13.96 -2.58 -35.96
N LEU A 1008 14.39 -2.21 -37.18
CA LEU A 1008 14.65 -3.16 -38.27
C LEU A 1008 15.66 -4.27 -37.92
N PRO A 1009 16.80 -4.02 -37.23
CA PRO A 1009 17.73 -5.08 -36.86
C PRO A 1009 17.13 -6.08 -35.87
N GLN A 1010 16.35 -5.60 -34.90
CA GLN A 1010 15.74 -6.44 -33.87
C GLN A 1010 14.64 -7.34 -34.45
N SER A 1011 13.76 -6.78 -35.29
CA SER A 1011 12.72 -7.55 -35.99
C SER A 1011 13.28 -8.68 -36.88
N ARG A 1012 14.47 -8.50 -37.45
CA ARG A 1012 15.19 -9.57 -38.19
C ARG A 1012 15.74 -10.66 -37.28
N SER A 1013 16.13 -10.32 -36.06
CA SER A 1013 16.68 -11.25 -35.07
C SER A 1013 15.57 -12.11 -34.44
N SER A 1014 14.41 -11.52 -34.13
CA SER A 1014 13.22 -12.27 -33.67
C SER A 1014 12.78 -13.35 -34.66
N ARG A 1015 12.95 -13.12 -35.97
CA ARG A 1015 12.64 -14.10 -37.03
C ARG A 1015 13.60 -15.29 -37.10
N ARG A 1016 14.81 -15.17 -36.54
CA ARG A 1016 15.79 -16.29 -36.49
C ARG A 1016 15.53 -17.25 -35.34
N LEU A 1017 14.78 -16.82 -34.33
CA LEU A 1017 14.42 -17.64 -33.17
C LEU A 1017 13.23 -18.57 -33.46
N ASP A 1018 12.52 -18.38 -34.57
CA ASP A 1018 11.30 -19.12 -34.90
C ASP A 1018 11.25 -19.47 -36.39
N THR A 1019 11.68 -20.69 -36.77
CA THR A 1019 11.63 -21.19 -38.15
C THR A 1019 10.24 -21.71 -38.57
N SER A 1020 9.16 -21.33 -37.89
CA SER A 1020 7.80 -21.77 -38.28
C SER A 1020 6.66 -20.89 -37.75
N CYS A 1021 6.51 -19.64 -38.17
CA CYS A 1021 5.18 -19.02 -38.38
C CYS A 1021 5.22 -17.60 -38.98
N SER A 1022 4.19 -17.29 -39.76
CA SER A 1022 4.00 -16.02 -40.48
C SER A 1022 3.36 -14.93 -39.61
N LEU A 1023 4.02 -13.78 -39.48
CA LEU A 1023 3.67 -12.65 -38.59
C LEU A 1023 2.79 -11.56 -39.28
N PRO A 1024 1.85 -10.88 -38.58
CA PRO A 1024 1.08 -9.75 -39.12
C PRO A 1024 1.58 -8.33 -38.69
N LEU A 1025 1.33 -7.31 -39.53
CA LEU A 1025 1.60 -5.87 -39.31
C LEU A 1025 0.53 -4.99 -40.00
N VAL A 1026 0.10 -3.89 -39.37
CA VAL A 1026 -0.89 -2.90 -39.88
C VAL A 1026 -0.20 -1.56 -40.21
N PRO A 1027 -0.33 -0.99 -41.42
CA PRO A 1027 0.06 0.40 -41.68
C PRO A 1027 -1.15 1.34 -41.78
N PRO A 1028 -1.16 2.51 -41.10
CA PRO A 1028 -2.05 3.59 -41.51
C PRO A 1028 -1.38 4.45 -42.61
N ILE A 1029 -2.14 4.63 -43.69
CA ILE A 1029 -2.19 5.72 -44.68
C ILE A 1029 -0.87 6.51 -44.89
N SER A 1030 -0.28 6.31 -46.09
CA SER A 1030 0.85 7.04 -46.71
C SER A 1030 2.26 6.43 -46.60
N CYS A 1031 2.46 5.19 -47.06
CA CYS A 1031 3.74 4.82 -47.68
C CYS A 1031 3.61 3.55 -48.53
N ARG A 1032 3.53 3.72 -49.86
CA ARG A 1032 3.61 2.63 -50.85
C ARG A 1032 5.05 2.24 -51.23
N SER A 1033 6.09 2.73 -50.55
CA SER A 1033 7.47 2.59 -51.04
C SER A 1033 8.33 1.50 -50.39
N THR A 1034 7.89 0.80 -49.34
CA THR A 1034 8.73 -0.21 -48.65
C THR A 1034 8.40 -1.67 -48.97
N ALA A 1035 7.45 -1.95 -49.87
CA ALA A 1035 7.08 -3.31 -50.27
C ALA A 1035 8.04 -3.96 -51.30
N SER A 1036 9.33 -3.59 -51.31
CA SER A 1036 10.33 -4.18 -52.21
C SER A 1036 11.55 -4.70 -51.45
N ARG A 1037 11.37 -5.79 -50.69
CA ARG A 1037 12.41 -6.81 -50.38
C ARG A 1037 11.81 -7.93 -49.49
N SER A 1038 11.50 -9.06 -50.12
CA SER A 1038 11.50 -10.43 -49.56
C SER A 1038 10.93 -10.69 -48.16
N SER A 1039 9.77 -10.14 -47.79
CA SER A 1039 9.14 -10.47 -46.50
C SER A 1039 7.61 -10.51 -46.61
N ILE A 1040 7.03 -11.69 -46.34
CA ILE A 1040 5.58 -11.95 -46.28
C ILE A 1040 5.07 -11.51 -44.91
N TRP A 1041 4.15 -10.54 -44.87
CA TRP A 1041 3.48 -10.02 -43.67
C TRP A 1041 1.96 -9.98 -43.92
N LYS A 1042 1.13 -10.28 -42.91
CA LYS A 1042 -0.35 -10.20 -42.99
C LYS A 1042 -0.89 -8.89 -42.39
N SER A 1043 -1.88 -8.25 -43.00
CA SER A 1043 -2.51 -7.02 -42.47
C SER A 1043 -3.74 -7.35 -41.60
N LEU A 1044 -3.95 -6.59 -40.52
CA LEU A 1044 -5.19 -6.55 -39.73
C LEU A 1044 -5.91 -5.20 -39.99
N GLU A 1045 -7.23 -5.18 -40.12
CA GLU A 1045 -8.01 -3.94 -40.26
C GLU A 1045 -8.49 -3.43 -38.90
N ALA A 1046 -8.45 -2.11 -38.68
CA ALA A 1046 -8.96 -1.48 -37.47
C ALA A 1046 -10.46 -1.13 -37.65
N THR A 1047 -11.33 -1.77 -36.89
CA THR A 1047 -12.76 -1.41 -36.80
C THR A 1047 -12.91 -0.18 -35.88
N ARG A 1048 -13.25 0.98 -36.45
CA ARG A 1048 -13.74 2.13 -35.67
C ARG A 1048 -15.21 1.93 -35.32
N THR A 1049 -15.52 1.68 -34.06
CA THR A 1049 -16.88 1.83 -33.51
C THR A 1049 -17.13 3.30 -33.21
N ALA A 1050 -17.98 3.96 -33.99
CA ALA A 1050 -18.46 5.31 -33.72
C ALA A 1050 -19.76 5.24 -32.90
N ASN A 1051 -19.80 5.91 -31.74
CA ASN A 1051 -21.01 6.15 -30.95
C ASN A 1051 -21.97 7.11 -31.68
N PRO A 1052 -23.28 6.81 -31.79
CA PRO A 1052 -24.26 7.74 -32.34
C PRO A 1052 -25.09 8.38 -31.22
N SER A 1053 -24.86 9.66 -30.89
CA SER A 1053 -25.85 10.43 -30.11
C SER A 1053 -25.59 11.94 -30.12
N SER A 1054 -26.33 12.67 -30.97
CA SER A 1054 -27.09 13.87 -30.58
C SER A 1054 -27.70 14.55 -31.83
N PRO A 1055 -29.02 14.85 -31.86
CA PRO A 1055 -29.63 15.65 -32.92
C PRO A 1055 -29.85 17.09 -32.45
N SER A 1056 -29.56 18.09 -33.29
CA SER A 1056 -30.31 19.36 -33.25
C SER A 1056 -30.25 20.13 -34.58
N PRO A 1057 -31.26 20.97 -34.88
CA PRO A 1057 -31.57 21.43 -36.23
C PRO A 1057 -31.21 22.92 -36.45
N SER A 1058 -30.86 23.31 -37.67
CA SER A 1058 -31.28 24.61 -38.25
C SER A 1058 -30.83 24.79 -39.71
N THR A 1059 -31.83 25.20 -40.49
CA THR A 1059 -31.90 25.79 -41.83
C THR A 1059 -30.75 26.70 -42.29
N CYS A 1060 -30.27 26.56 -43.54
CA CYS A 1060 -30.60 27.50 -44.64
C CYS A 1060 -30.02 27.12 -46.02
N GLN A 1061 -30.93 27.01 -46.99
CA GLN A 1061 -30.88 27.21 -48.47
C GLN A 1061 -29.54 27.39 -49.22
N ARG A 1062 -29.29 26.56 -50.25
CA ARG A 1062 -29.44 26.87 -51.71
C ARG A 1062 -28.84 25.74 -52.59
N THR A 1063 -29.65 25.25 -53.53
CA THR A 1063 -29.35 24.35 -54.66
C THR A 1063 -28.82 25.15 -55.89
N PRO A 1064 -28.54 24.53 -57.06
CA PRO A 1064 -27.76 23.32 -57.36
C PRO A 1064 -26.75 23.58 -58.51
N LEU A 1065 -25.77 22.70 -58.77
CA LEU A 1065 -25.41 22.29 -60.14
C LEU A 1065 -24.44 21.09 -60.16
N THR A 1066 -24.75 20.24 -61.11
CA THR A 1066 -24.41 18.85 -61.40
C THR A 1066 -23.01 18.57 -61.97
N CYS A 1067 -22.56 17.34 -61.66
CA CYS A 1067 -21.88 16.35 -62.51
C CYS A 1067 -20.47 16.60 -63.06
N THR A 1068 -19.53 15.70 -62.72
CA THR A 1068 -19.30 14.46 -63.50
C THR A 1068 -18.31 13.49 -62.82
N SER A 1069 -18.68 12.19 -62.88
CA SER A 1069 -17.86 10.95 -62.94
C SER A 1069 -16.94 10.57 -61.76
N THR A 1070 -16.90 9.35 -61.22
CA THR A 1070 -17.54 8.04 -61.50
C THR A 1070 -17.19 7.05 -60.37
N CYS A 1071 -18.19 6.27 -59.92
CA CYS A 1071 -18.21 4.83 -59.57
C CYS A 1071 -17.02 4.14 -58.84
N HIS A 1072 -17.17 3.22 -57.88
CA HIS A 1072 -18.29 2.33 -57.50
C HIS A 1072 -18.17 1.90 -56.02
N ARG A 1073 -19.32 1.82 -55.33
CA ARG A 1073 -19.56 0.92 -54.19
C ARG A 1073 -19.82 -0.50 -54.72
N THR A 1074 -19.39 -1.53 -53.99
CA THR A 1074 -20.27 -2.63 -53.55
C THR A 1074 -19.62 -3.52 -52.49
N THR A 1075 -20.47 -3.93 -51.56
CA THR A 1075 -20.35 -4.72 -50.33
C THR A 1075 -20.16 -6.22 -50.55
N SER A 1076 -19.49 -6.94 -49.62
CA SER A 1076 -19.92 -8.27 -49.13
C SER A 1076 -19.17 -8.71 -47.85
N THR A 1077 -19.92 -9.33 -46.93
CA THR A 1077 -19.50 -9.94 -45.64
C THR A 1077 -19.57 -11.47 -45.76
N VAL A 1078 -18.60 -12.25 -45.26
CA VAL A 1078 -18.77 -13.68 -44.83
C VAL A 1078 -17.74 -14.07 -43.75
N VAL A 1079 -18.14 -14.98 -42.85
CA VAL A 1079 -17.54 -15.43 -41.56
C VAL A 1079 -17.01 -16.90 -41.65
N LEU A 1080 -15.83 -17.17 -41.03
CA LEU A 1080 -15.27 -18.43 -40.40
C LEU A 1080 -15.00 -19.72 -41.27
N PRO A 1081 -14.15 -20.71 -40.87
CA PRO A 1081 -13.89 -21.18 -39.49
C PRO A 1081 -12.44 -21.55 -39.08
N ALA A 1082 -12.35 -21.91 -37.79
CA ALA A 1082 -11.22 -22.42 -37.03
C ALA A 1082 -10.64 -23.74 -37.55
N THR A 1083 -9.33 -23.92 -37.31
CA THR A 1083 -8.66 -25.17 -36.92
C THR A 1083 -7.42 -24.81 -36.13
#